data_AF-A0AAD6QKT4-F1
#
_entry.id   AF-A0AAD6QKT4-F1
#
_cell.length_a   1.000
_cell.length_b   1.000
_cell.length_c   1.000
_cell.angle_alpha   90.00
_cell.angle_beta   90.00
_cell.angle_gamma   90.00
#
_symmetry.space_group_name_H-M   'P 1'
#
loop_
_entity.id
_entity.type
_entity.pdbx_description
1 polymer ?
#
loop_
_entity_poly.entity_id
_entity_poly.type
_entity_poly.pdbx_seq_one_letter_code
_entity_poly.pdbx_strand_id
1 'polypeptide(L)'
;MPLFNKSNQEVVDRVFDRIDDGTRTASAIIWNSLSCLEQAICDKFKSEIVAPMFPIGPLHKHSNAALSSFLSEEQSCISWLDTQRSNSVIYVSIGSLVMITENELAEMAWGLANSGQPFLWVIRPGLVHGSSGFDLLPTEFENITKKRGRIVSWAPQKEVLAHQTIGAFWTHNGWNSTIESISEGVPMLCWPHVGDQKVNARLVSHLWRVGIQLERLERGNIEDFIRRVSFPLRTVPSTFLVQNGVSPRAFMSTSAATESQKESASSKAYGSDQIQVLKGLEPVRKRPGMYIGSTGPRGLHHLVYEILDNAVDEAQAGYASKINVVLHSDNSISITDNGRGIPTDLHQVTKKSALETVLTVLHAGGKFGGSNSGYSVSGGLHGVGLSVVNALSEELEVTVWRDGKEYQQKYSRGNPVTTLMCYELSAESKDQKGTRIRFWPDKEVFTTEIQFDYNTIGGRVRELAFLNPKLAISLKKEDNDPEKNQYDEHFYAGGLVEYVNWLNTDKKALHDVVSFRKEVDGIAIDMALQWCSDAYSDTILGYANSIRTVDGGTHIDGVKASLTRTLNNFGKKSKVIKKVPNAKLPYYNWKIEHKPGFFGIRCFQNMDKDISLSGEHVREGLTCIISVKVPSPEFEGQTKTRLGNPEVRKVVEQSVQEYLTEYLELHPDVLDSILSKSLNALKAALAAKRARELVRQKSVLKSSSLPGKLADCSSTDPEESEIFIVEGDSAGGSAKQGRDRRFQAILPLRGKILNIERRDEEAMYKNEEIQNLILALGLGVKGEDFKKDALRYHRIIILTDADVDGAHIRTLLLTFFFRYQRALFDEGCIYVGVPPLYKVERGKQVYYCFDDAELRKIQRSFPQNASYNMQRFKGLGEMMPAQLWETTMDPEQRLLKQLVVEDAAEANVVFSSLMGTRVDVRKELIQKAARMINVDHLDI
;
A
#
# COMPACT_ATOMS: atom_id res chain seq x y z
N MET A 1 -20.45 -16.34 2.58
CA MET A 1 -19.76 -16.51 1.28
C MET A 1 -20.23 -17.81 0.65
N PRO A 2 -20.70 -17.86 -0.61
CA PRO A 2 -20.91 -19.11 -1.29
C PRO A 2 -19.53 -19.65 -1.69
N LEU A 3 -18.94 -20.42 -0.78
CA LEU A 3 -17.88 -21.37 -1.07
C LEU A 3 -18.51 -22.47 -1.97
N PHE A 4 -17.69 -23.22 -2.70
CA PHE A 4 -18.09 -24.35 -3.57
C PHE A 4 -18.35 -24.00 -5.04
N ASN A 5 -17.29 -24.17 -5.85
CA ASN A 5 -17.33 -24.19 -7.31
C ASN A 5 -17.67 -25.61 -7.82
N LYS A 6 -18.16 -25.70 -9.06
CA LYS A 6 -18.59 -26.92 -9.78
C LYS A 6 -17.55 -28.07 -9.84
N SER A 7 -16.28 -27.86 -9.48
CA SER A 7 -15.22 -28.89 -9.51
C SER A 7 -15.29 -29.93 -8.38
N ASN A 8 -16.26 -29.80 -7.46
CA ASN A 8 -16.44 -30.77 -6.38
C ASN A 8 -17.33 -31.97 -6.76
N GLN A 9 -18.03 -31.97 -7.90
CA GLN A 9 -18.94 -33.06 -8.27
C GLN A 9 -18.18 -34.35 -8.60
N GLU A 10 -17.27 -34.32 -9.59
CA GLU A 10 -16.43 -35.47 -9.99
C GLU A 10 -15.53 -36.04 -8.89
N VAL A 11 -15.25 -35.23 -7.88
CA VAL A 11 -14.40 -35.59 -6.74
C VAL A 11 -15.21 -36.31 -5.68
N VAL A 12 -16.43 -35.84 -5.42
CA VAL A 12 -17.36 -36.49 -4.52
C VAL A 12 -17.77 -37.85 -5.10
N ASP A 13 -18.07 -37.91 -6.40
CA ASP A 13 -18.42 -39.15 -7.10
C ASP A 13 -17.29 -40.21 -6.99
N ARG A 14 -16.02 -39.79 -7.10
CA ARG A 14 -14.84 -40.67 -6.93
C ARG A 14 -14.60 -41.17 -5.50
N VAL A 15 -15.03 -40.41 -4.49
CA VAL A 15 -15.01 -40.87 -3.08
C VAL A 15 -16.12 -41.88 -2.86
N PHE A 16 -17.30 -41.65 -3.45
CA PHE A 16 -18.45 -42.57 -3.41
C PHE A 16 -18.19 -43.90 -4.13
N ASP A 17 -17.43 -43.91 -5.23
CA ASP A 17 -17.01 -45.13 -5.94
C ASP A 17 -16.10 -46.04 -5.10
N ARG A 18 -15.54 -45.53 -4.00
CA ARG A 18 -14.64 -46.27 -3.09
C ARG A 18 -15.24 -46.57 -1.72
N ILE A 19 -16.49 -46.18 -1.49
CA ILE A 19 -17.27 -46.65 -0.34
C ILE A 19 -17.57 -48.13 -0.56
N ASP A 20 -16.71 -48.98 0.00
CA ASP A 20 -16.83 -50.44 -0.03
C ASP A 20 -18.16 -50.91 0.56
N ASP A 21 -18.60 -52.12 0.22
CA ASP A 21 -19.86 -52.72 0.68
C ASP A 21 -19.95 -52.74 2.23
N GLY A 22 -18.81 -52.83 2.92
CA GLY A 22 -18.73 -52.71 4.38
C GLY A 22 -19.17 -51.34 4.93
N THR A 23 -18.97 -50.25 4.19
CA THR A 23 -19.42 -48.91 4.59
C THR A 23 -20.90 -48.69 4.25
N ARG A 24 -21.39 -49.34 3.19
CA ARG A 24 -22.82 -49.33 2.81
C ARG A 24 -23.68 -50.15 3.77
N THR A 25 -23.09 -51.17 4.40
CA THR A 25 -23.74 -52.05 5.39
C THR A 25 -23.47 -51.63 6.85
N ALA A 26 -22.72 -50.55 7.07
CA ALA A 26 -22.40 -50.07 8.41
C ALA A 26 -23.64 -49.52 9.13
N SER A 27 -23.78 -49.84 10.43
CA SER A 27 -24.89 -49.33 11.24
C SER A 27 -24.75 -47.84 11.60
N ALA A 28 -23.53 -47.29 11.52
CA ALA A 28 -23.22 -45.87 11.68
C ALA A 28 -21.80 -45.58 11.13
N ILE A 29 -21.55 -44.33 10.72
CA ILE A 29 -20.25 -43.84 10.25
C ILE A 29 -19.78 -42.73 11.17
N ILE A 30 -18.55 -42.87 11.69
CA ILE A 30 -17.88 -41.83 12.45
C ILE A 30 -16.89 -41.13 11.52
N TRP A 31 -17.05 -39.81 11.37
CA TRP A 31 -16.19 -38.99 10.51
C TRP A 31 -15.37 -38.02 11.35
N ASN A 32 -14.06 -38.09 11.20
CA ASN A 32 -13.12 -37.09 11.70
C ASN A 32 -13.17 -35.75 10.91
N SER A 33 -14.24 -34.98 11.08
CA SER A 33 -14.51 -33.66 10.46
C SER A 33 -15.41 -32.83 11.40
N LEU A 34 -15.50 -31.51 11.16
CA LEU A 34 -16.25 -30.56 11.99
C LEU A 34 -17.46 -30.01 11.20
N SER A 35 -18.68 -30.40 11.59
CA SER A 35 -19.91 -29.94 10.94
C SER A 35 -20.03 -28.41 10.90
N CYS A 36 -19.63 -27.72 11.96
CA CYS A 36 -19.68 -26.25 12.03
C CYS A 36 -18.75 -25.55 11.01
N LEU A 37 -17.68 -26.20 10.57
CA LEU A 37 -16.75 -25.66 9.58
C LEU A 37 -17.09 -26.16 8.16
N GLU A 38 -17.69 -27.34 8.04
CA GLU A 38 -17.78 -28.09 6.77
C GLU A 38 -19.21 -28.57 6.47
N GLN A 39 -20.20 -27.81 6.96
CA GLN A 39 -21.63 -28.12 6.92
C GLN A 39 -22.11 -28.61 5.54
N ALA A 40 -21.75 -27.92 4.47
CA ALA A 40 -22.18 -28.26 3.11
C ALA A 40 -21.67 -29.63 2.62
N ILE A 41 -20.47 -30.05 3.06
CA ILE A 41 -19.91 -31.35 2.72
C ILE A 41 -20.59 -32.43 3.58
N CYS A 42 -20.72 -32.20 4.89
CA CYS A 42 -21.42 -33.12 5.79
C CYS A 42 -22.87 -33.37 5.36
N ASP A 43 -23.58 -32.33 4.93
CA ASP A 43 -24.98 -32.44 4.49
C ASP A 43 -25.11 -33.19 3.17
N LYS A 44 -24.16 -33.00 2.24
CA LYS A 44 -24.12 -33.77 0.99
C LYS A 44 -23.93 -35.27 1.27
N PHE A 45 -22.99 -35.62 2.15
CA PHE A 45 -22.76 -37.02 2.50
C PHE A 45 -23.94 -37.67 3.24
N LYS A 46 -24.61 -36.94 4.14
CA LYS A 46 -25.85 -37.40 4.78
C LYS A 46 -26.99 -37.62 3.79
N SER A 47 -27.00 -36.90 2.66
CA SER A 47 -28.04 -37.07 1.62
C SER A 47 -27.84 -38.29 0.73
N GLU A 48 -26.61 -38.82 0.67
CA GLU A 48 -26.22 -39.91 -0.24
C GLU A 48 -25.92 -41.24 0.48
N ILE A 49 -25.66 -41.21 1.80
CA ILE A 49 -25.41 -42.40 2.63
C ILE A 49 -26.58 -42.65 3.58
N VAL A 50 -27.11 -43.88 3.56
CA VAL A 50 -28.27 -44.30 4.39
C VAL A 50 -27.89 -44.49 5.87
N ALA A 51 -26.62 -44.78 6.17
CA ALA A 51 -26.13 -44.96 7.53
C ALA A 51 -26.00 -43.62 8.29
N PRO A 52 -26.39 -43.55 9.59
CA PRO A 52 -26.19 -42.37 10.42
C PRO A 52 -24.73 -41.92 10.48
N MET A 53 -24.46 -40.65 10.16
CA MET A 53 -23.10 -40.10 10.14
C MET A 53 -22.85 -39.10 11.28
N PHE A 54 -21.76 -39.30 12.01
CA PHE A 54 -21.37 -38.50 13.17
C PHE A 54 -20.00 -37.82 12.93
N PRO A 55 -19.98 -36.51 12.59
CA PRO A 55 -18.74 -35.74 12.56
C PRO A 55 -18.28 -35.45 13.99
N ILE A 56 -17.15 -36.01 14.40
CA ILE A 56 -16.63 -35.93 15.78
C ILE A 56 -15.44 -34.99 15.96
N GLY A 57 -14.98 -34.35 14.87
CA GLY A 57 -13.80 -33.50 14.87
C GLY A 57 -12.46 -34.24 15.05
N PRO A 58 -11.34 -33.50 15.00
CA PRO A 58 -9.99 -34.04 15.13
C PRO A 58 -9.78 -34.79 16.44
N LEU A 59 -9.38 -36.06 16.33
CA LEU A 59 -8.96 -36.88 17.48
C LEU A 59 -7.48 -36.61 17.80
N HIS A 60 -7.18 -36.23 19.04
CA HIS A 60 -5.83 -35.93 19.52
C HIS A 60 -5.16 -37.16 20.18
N LYS A 61 -3.82 -37.08 20.30
CA LYS A 61 -2.76 -38.01 20.77
C LYS A 61 -3.06 -39.02 21.90
N HIS A 62 -4.20 -38.96 22.59
CA HIS A 62 -4.57 -39.83 23.74
C HIS A 62 -5.59 -40.93 23.42
N SER A 63 -6.09 -41.07 22.18
CA SER A 63 -6.86 -42.26 21.83
C SER A 63 -5.92 -43.42 21.49
N ASN A 64 -5.96 -44.51 22.27
CA ASN A 64 -5.42 -45.82 21.89
C ASN A 64 -6.27 -46.47 20.77
N ALA A 65 -6.69 -45.68 19.78
CA ALA A 65 -7.41 -46.20 18.62
C ALA A 65 -6.41 -46.98 17.77
N ALA A 66 -6.70 -48.26 17.57
CA ALA A 66 -5.89 -49.18 16.81
C ALA A 66 -5.61 -48.66 15.38
N LEU A 67 -4.38 -48.91 14.91
CA LEU A 67 -3.85 -48.76 13.56
C LEU A 67 -4.92 -48.51 12.48
N SER A 68 -5.04 -47.25 12.05
CA SER A 68 -5.99 -46.85 10.99
C SER A 68 -5.43 -46.99 9.58
N SER A 69 -4.35 -47.75 9.38
CA SER A 69 -3.81 -48.03 8.05
C SER A 69 -4.08 -49.48 7.68
N PHE A 70 -4.71 -49.69 6.52
CA PHE A 70 -4.85 -51.00 5.89
C PHE A 70 -3.51 -51.55 5.34
N LEU A 71 -2.39 -50.82 5.53
CA LEU A 71 -1.06 -51.11 5.01
C LEU A 71 -0.07 -51.35 6.17
N SER A 72 0.85 -52.29 6.01
CA SER A 72 1.89 -52.60 7.00
C SER A 72 2.92 -51.47 7.11
N GLU A 73 3.18 -51.01 8.33
CA GLU A 73 4.15 -49.93 8.59
C GLU A 73 5.60 -50.44 8.45
N GLU A 74 6.41 -49.71 7.70
CA GLU A 74 7.83 -50.02 7.53
C GLU A 74 8.70 -49.29 8.55
N GLN A 75 8.94 -49.92 9.70
CA GLN A 75 9.75 -49.35 10.78
C GLN A 75 11.20 -49.01 10.36
N SER A 76 11.69 -49.62 9.27
CA SER A 76 13.04 -49.39 8.74
C SER A 76 13.33 -47.92 8.39
N CYS A 77 12.30 -47.10 8.17
CA CYS A 77 12.49 -45.67 7.93
C CYS A 77 12.97 -44.90 9.17
N ILE A 78 12.62 -45.33 10.39
CA ILE A 78 13.08 -44.68 11.62
C ILE A 78 14.59 -44.83 11.78
N SER A 79 15.12 -46.05 11.58
CA SER A 79 16.58 -46.27 11.60
C SER A 79 17.33 -45.48 10.53
N TRP A 80 16.69 -45.18 9.40
CA TRP A 80 17.27 -44.28 8.41
C TRP A 80 17.25 -42.82 8.89
N LEU A 81 16.15 -42.36 9.51
CA LEU A 81 16.06 -41.02 10.09
C LEU A 81 17.10 -40.76 11.17
N ASP A 82 17.46 -41.78 11.98
CA ASP A 82 18.52 -41.70 12.99
C ASP A 82 19.89 -41.30 12.40
N THR A 83 20.12 -41.57 11.11
CA THR A 83 21.37 -41.23 10.41
C THR A 83 21.40 -39.82 9.82
N GLN A 84 20.28 -39.11 9.85
CA GLN A 84 20.13 -37.79 9.22
C GLN A 84 20.39 -36.66 10.22
N ARG A 85 20.64 -35.43 9.72
CA ARG A 85 20.82 -34.26 10.58
C ARG A 85 19.47 -33.79 11.15
N SER A 86 19.50 -33.19 12.34
CA SER A 86 18.30 -32.61 12.96
C SER A 86 17.70 -31.52 12.06
N ASN A 87 16.37 -31.51 11.93
CA ASN A 87 15.62 -30.65 11.01
C ASN A 87 16.29 -30.59 9.63
N SER A 88 16.44 -31.71 8.93
CA SER A 88 16.98 -31.70 7.56
C SER A 88 16.13 -32.49 6.57
N VAL A 89 15.22 -33.34 7.06
CA VAL A 89 14.46 -34.27 6.24
C VAL A 89 13.08 -33.70 5.93
N ILE A 90 12.68 -33.77 4.67
CA ILE A 90 11.30 -33.51 4.26
C ILE A 90 10.54 -34.83 4.27
N TYR A 91 9.50 -34.91 5.10
CA TYR A 91 8.58 -36.03 5.07
C TYR A 91 7.46 -35.75 4.07
N VAL A 92 7.14 -36.71 3.20
CA VAL A 92 6.12 -36.57 2.15
C VAL A 92 5.11 -37.71 2.27
N SER A 93 3.85 -37.38 2.57
CA SER A 93 2.74 -38.34 2.64
C SER A 93 1.42 -37.68 2.25
N ILE A 94 0.81 -38.16 1.17
CA ILE A 94 -0.46 -37.63 0.63
C ILE A 94 -1.66 -38.52 0.97
N GLY A 95 -1.55 -39.34 2.02
CA GLY A 95 -2.67 -40.09 2.58
C GLY A 95 -3.02 -41.40 1.86
N SER A 96 -3.95 -42.15 2.45
CA SER A 96 -4.30 -43.51 2.02
C SER A 96 -5.30 -43.56 0.85
N LEU A 97 -5.98 -42.46 0.53
CA LEU A 97 -7.06 -42.43 -0.46
C LEU A 97 -6.76 -41.56 -1.70
N VAL A 98 -5.83 -40.60 -1.60
CA VAL A 98 -5.50 -39.70 -2.72
C VAL A 98 -4.84 -40.48 -3.86
N MET A 99 -5.27 -40.22 -5.09
CA MET A 99 -4.59 -40.69 -6.30
C MET A 99 -4.01 -39.51 -7.06
N ILE A 100 -2.86 -39.72 -7.68
CA ILE A 100 -2.18 -38.73 -8.53
C ILE A 100 -1.88 -39.33 -9.91
N THR A 101 -1.66 -38.47 -10.88
CA THR A 101 -1.24 -38.85 -12.23
C THR A 101 0.26 -39.12 -12.30
N GLU A 102 0.73 -39.85 -13.32
CA GLU A 102 2.16 -40.07 -13.57
C GLU A 102 2.93 -38.75 -13.72
N ASN A 103 2.32 -37.75 -14.36
CA ASN A 103 2.93 -36.43 -14.52
C ASN A 103 3.09 -35.70 -13.19
N GLU A 104 2.10 -35.79 -12.30
CA GLU A 104 2.20 -35.21 -10.96
C GLU A 104 3.26 -35.92 -10.12
N LEU A 105 3.32 -37.26 -10.20
CA LEU A 105 4.39 -38.04 -9.56
C LEU A 105 5.77 -37.60 -10.05
N ALA A 106 5.93 -37.39 -11.36
CA ALA A 106 7.18 -36.92 -11.96
C ALA A 106 7.57 -35.51 -11.50
N GLU A 107 6.63 -34.56 -11.44
CA GLU A 107 6.89 -33.20 -10.93
C GLU A 107 7.27 -33.21 -9.45
N MET A 108 6.63 -34.05 -8.63
CA MET A 108 7.01 -34.25 -7.23
C MET A 108 8.42 -34.83 -7.10
N ALA A 109 8.74 -35.86 -7.88
CA ALA A 109 10.05 -36.49 -7.89
C ALA A 109 11.14 -35.49 -8.31
N TRP A 110 10.97 -34.78 -9.41
CA TRP A 110 11.96 -33.80 -9.85
C TRP A 110 12.08 -32.61 -8.90
N GLY A 111 10.98 -32.15 -8.29
CA GLY A 111 11.02 -31.13 -7.24
C GLY A 111 11.86 -31.57 -6.03
N LEU A 112 11.65 -32.79 -5.53
CA LEU A 112 12.44 -33.36 -4.43
C LEU A 112 13.91 -33.58 -4.82
N ALA A 113 14.18 -34.05 -6.04
CA ALA A 113 15.54 -34.21 -6.54
C ALA A 113 16.25 -32.86 -6.64
N ASN A 114 15.65 -31.86 -7.28
CA ASN A 114 16.28 -30.55 -7.48
C ASN A 114 16.47 -29.77 -6.18
N SER A 115 15.66 -30.06 -5.16
CA SER A 115 15.78 -29.41 -3.85
C SER A 115 17.12 -29.65 -3.15
N GLY A 116 17.82 -30.74 -3.48
CA GLY A 116 19.05 -31.15 -2.79
C GLY A 116 18.87 -31.64 -1.35
N GLN A 117 17.68 -31.53 -0.75
CA GLN A 117 17.43 -31.93 0.64
C GLN A 117 17.23 -33.44 0.78
N PRO A 118 17.55 -34.01 1.96
CA PRO A 118 17.10 -35.34 2.34
C PRO A 118 15.57 -35.43 2.42
N PHE A 119 14.98 -36.54 2.01
CA PHE A 119 13.53 -36.74 2.07
C PHE A 119 13.15 -38.18 2.40
N LEU A 120 12.04 -38.33 3.11
CA LEU A 120 11.34 -39.59 3.33
C LEU A 120 9.98 -39.50 2.63
N TRP A 121 9.76 -40.31 1.60
CA TRP A 121 8.54 -40.26 0.80
C TRP A 121 7.74 -41.56 0.89
N VAL A 122 6.46 -41.45 1.26
CA VAL A 122 5.48 -42.53 1.21
C VAL A 122 4.89 -42.64 -0.19
N ILE A 123 5.20 -43.73 -0.91
CA ILE A 123 4.58 -44.11 -2.18
C ILE A 123 3.89 -45.45 -1.98
N ARG A 124 2.60 -45.39 -1.64
CA ARG A 124 1.78 -46.58 -1.41
C ARG A 124 1.35 -47.26 -2.73
N PRO A 125 1.08 -48.57 -2.73
CA PRO A 125 0.42 -49.24 -3.86
C PRO A 125 -0.91 -48.57 -4.21
N GLY A 126 -1.17 -48.39 -5.51
CA GLY A 126 -2.39 -47.71 -5.99
C GLY A 126 -2.42 -46.19 -5.76
N LEU A 127 -1.27 -45.55 -5.53
CA LEU A 127 -1.14 -44.08 -5.55
C LEU A 127 -1.33 -43.52 -6.97
N VAL A 128 -0.74 -44.20 -7.96
CA VAL A 128 -1.01 -43.97 -9.39
C VAL A 128 -1.84 -45.16 -9.92
N HIS A 129 -2.82 -44.88 -10.77
CA HIS A 129 -3.74 -45.91 -11.27
C HIS A 129 -2.97 -47.02 -12.01
N GLY A 130 -3.25 -48.29 -11.65
CA GLY A 130 -2.61 -49.46 -12.27
C GLY A 130 -1.17 -49.78 -11.82
N SER A 131 -0.63 -49.06 -10.83
CA SER A 131 0.74 -49.26 -10.34
C SER A 131 0.83 -50.10 -9.06
N SER A 132 1.81 -51.01 -9.02
CA SER A 132 2.17 -51.84 -7.87
C SER A 132 3.03 -51.15 -6.81
N GLY A 133 3.56 -49.95 -7.09
CA GLY A 133 4.46 -49.25 -6.16
C GLY A 133 5.49 -48.36 -6.87
N PHE A 134 6.77 -48.54 -6.51
CA PHE A 134 7.90 -47.64 -6.86
C PHE A 134 8.34 -47.69 -8.33
N ASP A 135 7.87 -48.66 -9.11
CA ASP A 135 8.33 -48.96 -10.48
C ASP A 135 8.09 -47.83 -11.50
N LEU A 136 7.36 -46.78 -11.11
CA LEU A 136 7.04 -45.61 -11.94
C LEU A 136 8.03 -44.45 -11.80
N LEU A 137 9.00 -44.53 -10.88
CA LEU A 137 10.02 -43.50 -10.73
C LEU A 137 11.10 -43.63 -11.82
N PRO A 138 11.53 -42.52 -12.46
CA PRO A 138 12.61 -42.57 -13.43
C PRO A 138 13.90 -43.14 -12.82
N THR A 139 14.61 -44.01 -13.53
CA THR A 139 15.91 -44.56 -13.10
C THR A 139 16.95 -43.48 -12.76
N GLU A 140 16.90 -42.34 -13.45
CA GLU A 140 17.74 -41.18 -13.17
C GLU A 140 17.46 -40.56 -11.79
N PHE A 141 16.19 -40.54 -11.36
CA PHE A 141 15.79 -40.00 -10.06
C PHE A 141 16.37 -40.84 -8.92
N GLU A 142 16.29 -42.17 -9.02
CA GLU A 142 16.87 -43.07 -8.03
C GLU A 142 18.38 -42.88 -7.92
N ASN A 143 19.08 -42.79 -9.06
CA ASN A 143 20.53 -42.59 -9.08
C ASN A 143 20.97 -41.26 -8.44
N ILE A 144 20.22 -40.17 -8.67
CA ILE A 144 20.52 -38.84 -8.12
C ILE A 144 20.20 -38.75 -6.62
N THR A 145 19.20 -39.50 -6.14
CA THR A 145 18.69 -39.39 -4.77
C THR A 145 19.12 -40.51 -3.83
N LYS A 146 19.75 -41.58 -4.33
CA LYS A 146 20.13 -42.80 -3.59
C LYS A 146 20.76 -42.60 -2.21
N LYS A 147 21.53 -41.52 -2.01
CA LYS A 147 22.22 -41.22 -0.74
C LYS A 147 21.42 -40.36 0.25
N ARG A 148 20.30 -39.77 -0.18
CA ARG A 148 19.53 -38.77 0.60
C ARG A 148 18.01 -38.96 0.57
N GLY A 149 17.49 -39.78 -0.34
CA GLY A 149 16.07 -40.12 -0.43
C GLY A 149 15.81 -41.51 0.14
N ARG A 150 14.77 -41.64 0.96
CA ARG A 150 14.22 -42.92 1.40
C ARG A 150 12.77 -42.98 0.95
N ILE A 151 12.39 -44.08 0.30
CA ILE A 151 11.02 -44.31 -0.16
C ILE A 151 10.50 -45.56 0.53
N VAL A 152 9.28 -45.48 1.05
CA VAL A 152 8.59 -46.59 1.73
C VAL A 152 7.15 -46.68 1.26
N SER A 153 6.55 -47.86 1.39
CA SER A 153 5.16 -48.09 1.01
C SER A 153 4.19 -47.47 2.00
N TRP A 154 4.51 -47.53 3.29
CA TRP A 154 3.81 -46.85 4.37
C TRP A 154 4.73 -46.61 5.57
N ALA A 155 4.62 -45.43 6.21
CA ALA A 155 5.47 -45.03 7.33
C ALA A 155 4.64 -44.86 8.63
N PRO A 156 5.22 -45.12 9.82
CA PRO A 156 4.60 -44.81 11.10
C PRO A 156 4.60 -43.28 11.32
N GLN A 157 3.64 -42.59 10.69
CA GLN A 157 3.62 -41.13 10.53
C GLN A 157 3.81 -40.36 11.85
N LYS A 158 3.17 -40.82 12.93
CA LYS A 158 3.29 -40.20 14.25
C LYS A 158 4.72 -40.23 14.79
N GLU A 159 5.41 -41.36 14.64
CA GLU A 159 6.80 -41.51 15.06
C GLU A 159 7.74 -40.72 14.15
N VAL A 160 7.47 -40.71 12.85
CA VAL A 160 8.21 -39.90 11.87
C VAL A 160 8.11 -38.42 12.22
N LEU A 161 6.90 -37.87 12.40
CA LEU A 161 6.71 -36.44 12.71
C LEU A 161 7.29 -36.04 14.07
N ALA A 162 7.31 -36.95 15.05
CA ALA A 162 7.95 -36.71 16.33
C ALA A 162 9.49 -36.80 16.26
N HIS A 163 10.05 -37.33 15.17
CA HIS A 163 11.48 -37.52 15.03
C HIS A 163 12.21 -36.19 14.77
N GLN A 164 13.26 -35.92 15.55
CA GLN A 164 14.02 -34.65 15.55
C GLN A 164 14.67 -34.25 14.21
N THR A 165 14.75 -35.18 13.25
CA THR A 165 15.34 -34.93 11.93
C THR A 165 14.33 -34.45 10.90
N ILE A 166 13.04 -34.62 11.18
CA ILE A 166 11.99 -34.08 10.32
C ILE A 166 11.94 -32.57 10.48
N GLY A 167 12.02 -31.91 9.33
CA GLY A 167 12.09 -30.48 9.24
C GLY A 167 10.92 -29.84 8.53
N ALA A 168 10.24 -30.60 7.67
CA ALA A 168 9.04 -30.16 6.98
C ALA A 168 8.16 -31.37 6.66
N PHE A 169 6.84 -31.15 6.60
CA PHE A 169 5.88 -32.18 6.23
C PHE A 169 5.06 -31.77 5.02
N TRP A 170 5.23 -32.47 3.90
CA TRP A 170 4.37 -32.33 2.75
C TRP A 170 3.18 -33.28 2.84
N THR A 171 1.99 -32.68 3.00
CA THR A 171 0.74 -33.38 3.26
C THR A 171 -0.40 -32.91 2.37
N HIS A 172 -1.41 -33.77 2.25
CA HIS A 172 -2.72 -33.46 1.68
C HIS A 172 -3.64 -32.68 2.64
N ASN A 173 -3.22 -32.45 3.90
CA ASN A 173 -3.94 -31.72 4.94
C ASN A 173 -5.24 -32.35 5.45
N GLY A 174 -5.30 -33.68 5.59
CA GLY A 174 -6.33 -34.29 6.43
C GLY A 174 -6.19 -33.86 7.89
N TRP A 175 -7.29 -33.85 8.66
CA TRP A 175 -7.30 -33.41 10.06
C TRP A 175 -6.23 -34.09 10.94
N ASN A 176 -6.08 -35.42 10.86
CA ASN A 176 -5.06 -36.14 11.63
C ASN A 176 -3.64 -35.69 11.30
N SER A 177 -3.30 -35.66 10.01
CA SER A 177 -1.98 -35.22 9.55
C SER A 177 -1.67 -33.77 9.95
N THR A 178 -2.69 -32.92 9.97
CA THR A 178 -2.58 -31.51 10.34
C THR A 178 -2.31 -31.36 11.83
N ILE A 179 -3.08 -32.04 12.67
CA ILE A 179 -2.95 -31.96 14.13
C ILE A 179 -1.65 -32.62 14.61
N GLU A 180 -1.26 -33.76 14.04
CA GLU A 180 0.02 -34.42 14.35
C GLU A 180 1.20 -33.49 14.03
N SER A 181 1.21 -32.87 12.84
CA SER A 181 2.28 -31.94 12.46
C SER A 181 2.36 -30.71 13.37
N ILE A 182 1.21 -30.10 13.70
CA ILE A 182 1.14 -28.94 14.60
C ILE A 182 1.63 -29.33 16.00
N SER A 183 1.24 -30.51 16.49
CA SER A 183 1.62 -30.99 17.83
C SER A 183 3.13 -31.19 17.97
N GLU A 184 3.81 -31.59 16.89
CA GLU A 184 5.27 -31.78 16.88
C GLU A 184 6.04 -30.52 16.42
N GLY A 185 5.31 -29.44 16.10
CA GLY A 185 5.90 -28.18 15.63
C GLY A 185 6.57 -28.30 14.25
N VAL A 186 6.08 -29.21 13.40
CA VAL A 186 6.61 -29.43 12.05
C VAL A 186 5.82 -28.59 11.05
N PRO A 187 6.48 -27.70 10.28
CA PRO A 187 5.79 -26.86 9.29
C PRO A 187 5.32 -27.69 8.09
N MET A 188 4.19 -27.28 7.49
CA MET A 188 3.53 -28.08 6.44
C MET A 188 3.62 -27.46 5.04
N LEU A 189 3.89 -28.30 4.03
CA LEU A 189 3.54 -28.03 2.64
C LEU A 189 2.17 -28.63 2.36
N CYS A 190 1.22 -27.75 2.05
CA CYS A 190 -0.18 -28.09 1.96
C CYS A 190 -0.59 -28.28 0.50
N TRP A 191 -0.95 -29.50 0.11
CA TRP A 191 -1.47 -29.77 -1.23
C TRP A 191 -2.83 -30.49 -1.14
N PRO A 192 -3.92 -29.74 -0.89
CA PRO A 192 -5.21 -30.34 -0.62
C PRO A 192 -5.89 -30.85 -1.90
N HIS A 193 -6.49 -32.03 -1.83
CA HIS A 193 -7.21 -32.63 -2.96
C HIS A 193 -8.73 -32.54 -2.77
N VAL A 194 -9.24 -33.07 -1.66
CA VAL A 194 -10.67 -33.39 -1.50
C VAL A 194 -11.20 -33.00 -0.12
N GLY A 195 -12.51 -32.78 -0.01
CA GLY A 195 -13.19 -32.63 1.28
C GLY A 195 -12.67 -31.48 2.16
N ASP A 196 -12.46 -31.81 3.43
CA ASP A 196 -11.96 -30.97 4.52
C ASP A 196 -10.58 -30.37 4.26
N GLN A 197 -9.77 -31.06 3.47
CA GLN A 197 -8.38 -30.71 3.18
C GLN A 197 -8.20 -29.28 2.68
N LYS A 198 -9.12 -28.77 1.85
CA LYS A 198 -9.05 -27.41 1.30
C LYS A 198 -9.26 -26.35 2.38
N VAL A 199 -10.11 -26.64 3.36
CA VAL A 199 -10.36 -25.76 4.51
C VAL A 199 -9.14 -25.82 5.43
N ASN A 200 -8.67 -27.02 5.73
CA ASN A 200 -7.49 -27.26 6.58
C ASN A 200 -6.24 -26.58 6.01
N ALA A 201 -5.97 -26.70 4.70
CA ALA A 201 -4.85 -26.05 4.05
C ALA A 201 -4.92 -24.51 4.16
N ARG A 202 -6.12 -23.91 4.08
CA ARG A 202 -6.30 -22.47 4.29
C ARG A 202 -6.11 -22.08 5.76
N LEU A 203 -6.61 -22.87 6.70
CA LEU A 203 -6.37 -22.66 8.13
C LEU A 203 -4.86 -22.67 8.42
N VAL A 204 -4.15 -23.69 7.96
CA VAL A 204 -2.70 -23.86 8.12
C VAL A 204 -1.91 -22.71 7.49
N SER A 205 -2.26 -22.31 6.26
CA SER A 205 -1.47 -21.33 5.51
C SER A 205 -1.81 -19.87 5.77
N HIS A 206 -3.09 -19.52 5.92
CA HIS A 206 -3.53 -18.12 6.00
C HIS A 206 -3.81 -17.67 7.43
N LEU A 207 -4.35 -18.55 8.28
CA LEU A 207 -4.77 -18.21 9.64
C LEU A 207 -3.70 -18.54 10.68
N TRP A 208 -3.31 -19.81 10.76
CA TRP A 208 -2.30 -20.28 11.72
C TRP A 208 -0.88 -19.97 11.28
N ARG A 209 -0.65 -19.80 9.97
CA ARG A 209 0.66 -19.48 9.38
C ARG A 209 1.76 -20.49 9.78
N VAL A 210 1.37 -21.77 9.89
CA VAL A 210 2.25 -22.90 10.22
C VAL A 210 2.55 -23.78 9.00
N GLY A 211 2.24 -23.30 7.80
CA GLY A 211 2.54 -23.96 6.53
C GLY A 211 2.26 -23.09 5.32
N ILE A 212 2.53 -23.62 4.13
CA ILE A 212 2.32 -22.95 2.84
C ILE A 212 1.44 -23.84 1.97
N GLN A 213 0.45 -23.26 1.28
CA GLN A 213 -0.38 -24.00 0.33
C GLN A 213 0.18 -23.93 -1.08
N LEU A 214 0.35 -25.10 -1.72
CA LEU A 214 0.65 -25.19 -3.15
C LEU A 214 -0.61 -24.87 -3.96
N GLU A 215 -0.55 -23.77 -4.71
CA GLU A 215 -1.61 -23.42 -5.68
C GLU A 215 -1.55 -24.31 -6.93
N ARG A 216 -0.34 -24.72 -7.35
CA ARG A 216 -0.08 -25.63 -8.47
C ARG A 216 1.12 -26.53 -8.18
N LEU A 217 0.99 -27.80 -8.56
CA LEU A 217 2.06 -28.77 -8.49
C LEU A 217 3.02 -28.59 -9.68
N GLU A 218 3.98 -27.69 -9.50
CA GLU A 218 5.06 -27.45 -10.46
C GLU A 218 6.38 -27.54 -9.71
N ARG A 219 7.40 -28.21 -10.28
CA ARG A 219 8.72 -28.40 -9.65
C ARG A 219 9.32 -27.11 -9.07
N GLY A 220 9.12 -25.97 -9.73
CA GLY A 220 9.61 -24.67 -9.26
C GLY A 220 8.97 -24.21 -7.95
N ASN A 221 7.68 -24.49 -7.75
CA ASN A 221 6.97 -24.16 -6.51
C ASN A 221 7.40 -25.06 -5.36
N ILE A 222 7.70 -26.32 -5.65
CA ILE A 222 8.22 -27.29 -4.68
C ILE A 222 9.64 -26.89 -4.25
N GLU A 223 10.50 -26.52 -5.21
CA GLU A 223 11.84 -26.01 -4.93
C GLU A 223 11.81 -24.72 -4.12
N ASP A 224 10.91 -23.78 -4.45
CA ASP A 224 10.73 -22.53 -3.71
C ASP A 224 10.25 -22.79 -2.27
N PHE A 225 9.32 -23.73 -2.06
CA PHE A 225 8.94 -24.14 -0.71
C PHE A 225 10.12 -24.69 0.08
N ILE A 226 10.87 -25.64 -0.49
CA ILE A 226 11.98 -26.29 0.23
C ILE A 226 13.08 -25.27 0.57
N ARG A 227 13.29 -24.26 -0.28
CA ARG A 227 14.16 -23.11 0.03
C ARG A 227 13.60 -22.25 1.16
N ARG A 228 12.30 -21.96 1.18
CA ARG A 228 11.65 -21.16 2.23
C ARG A 228 11.61 -21.87 3.58
N VAL A 229 11.60 -23.20 3.60
CA VAL A 229 11.68 -24.03 4.81
C VAL A 229 13.11 -24.43 5.14
N SER A 230 14.12 -23.85 4.49
CA SER A 230 15.53 -24.07 4.86
C SER A 230 15.83 -23.50 6.26
N PHE A 231 15.66 -24.41 7.22
CA PHE A 231 16.08 -24.50 8.62
C PHE A 231 16.80 -23.31 9.26
N PRO A 232 16.05 -22.40 9.92
CA PRO A 232 16.54 -21.74 11.12
C PRO A 232 16.47 -22.73 12.29
N LEU A 233 17.56 -22.77 13.07
CA LEU A 233 17.71 -23.52 14.32
C LEU A 233 16.43 -23.44 15.18
N ARG A 234 15.93 -24.60 15.66
CA ARG A 234 14.98 -24.69 16.79
C ARG A 234 15.55 -23.90 17.96
N THR A 235 15.17 -22.64 18.07
CA THR A 235 15.23 -21.83 19.29
C THR A 235 13.84 -21.25 19.51
N VAL A 236 12.91 -22.16 19.81
CA VAL A 236 11.76 -21.76 20.62
C VAL A 236 12.28 -21.78 22.06
N PRO A 237 12.29 -20.66 22.80
CA PRO A 237 12.65 -20.67 24.21
C PRO A 237 11.72 -21.66 24.94
N SER A 238 12.29 -22.47 25.81
CA SER A 238 11.62 -23.50 26.61
C SER A 238 10.67 -22.96 27.70
N THR A 239 9.98 -21.84 27.44
CA THR A 239 9.05 -21.20 28.40
C THR A 239 7.57 -21.25 27.98
N PHE A 240 7.20 -22.03 26.97
CA PHE A 240 5.79 -22.23 26.59
C PHE A 240 5.26 -23.66 26.81
N LEU A 241 5.75 -24.35 27.84
CA LEU A 241 5.10 -25.53 28.39
C LEU A 241 4.90 -25.33 29.90
N VAL A 242 3.84 -24.61 30.26
CA VAL A 242 3.20 -24.79 31.57
C VAL A 242 1.83 -25.38 31.32
N GLN A 243 1.66 -26.59 31.85
CA GLN A 243 0.41 -27.32 31.97
C GLN A 243 -0.68 -26.39 32.54
N ASN A 244 -1.71 -26.11 31.75
CA ASN A 244 -3.00 -25.68 32.30
C ASN A 244 -4.06 -26.65 31.79
N GLY A 245 -4.29 -27.70 32.59
CA GLY A 245 -5.50 -28.49 32.52
C GLY A 245 -6.69 -27.59 32.76
N VAL A 246 -7.61 -27.56 31.79
CA VAL A 246 -8.88 -26.85 31.92
C VAL A 246 -9.79 -27.68 32.82
N SER A 247 -10.06 -27.18 34.03
CA SER A 247 -11.22 -27.57 34.82
C SER A 247 -12.42 -26.70 34.40
N PRO A 248 -13.60 -27.29 34.14
CA PRO A 248 -14.77 -26.56 33.66
C PRO A 248 -15.51 -25.88 34.84
N ARG A 249 -15.27 -24.60 35.06
CA ARG A 249 -16.16 -23.74 35.86
C ARG A 249 -15.90 -22.25 35.58
N ALA A 250 -16.99 -21.48 35.58
CA ALA A 250 -17.12 -20.02 35.46
C ALA A 250 -17.35 -19.49 34.03
N PHE A 251 -18.52 -19.74 33.41
CA PHE A 251 -19.68 -18.84 33.50
C PHE A 251 -19.91 -18.15 34.86
N MET A 252 -19.98 -16.82 34.81
CA MET A 252 -20.47 -15.86 35.83
C MET A 252 -19.45 -15.16 36.73
N SER A 253 -19.72 -13.85 36.84
CA SER A 253 -19.35 -12.89 37.89
C SER A 253 -17.95 -12.25 37.86
N THR A 254 -17.94 -10.98 37.41
CA THR A 254 -17.46 -9.80 38.15
C THR A 254 -16.63 -10.00 39.42
N SER A 255 -15.50 -9.28 39.45
CA SER A 255 -14.92 -8.53 40.58
C SER A 255 -13.55 -8.99 41.08
N ALA A 256 -12.72 -7.97 41.36
CA ALA A 256 -11.56 -7.92 42.25
C ALA A 256 -10.20 -8.45 41.72
N ALA A 257 -9.29 -7.50 41.54
CA ALA A 257 -7.86 -7.68 41.34
C ALA A 257 -7.15 -8.17 42.61
N THR A 258 -6.02 -8.88 42.46
CA THR A 258 -4.79 -8.61 43.23
C THR A 258 -3.57 -9.28 42.58
N GLU A 259 -2.73 -8.48 41.92
CA GLU A 259 -1.30 -8.81 41.75
C GLU A 259 -0.52 -8.00 42.80
N SER A 260 0.40 -8.68 43.48
CA SER A 260 1.31 -8.13 44.48
C SER A 260 2.39 -7.27 43.83
N GLN A 261 2.36 -5.95 44.08
CA GLN A 261 3.45 -5.03 43.78
C GLN A 261 4.57 -5.13 44.84
N LYS A 262 5.82 -5.19 44.38
CA LYS A 262 6.98 -4.74 45.15
C LYS A 262 6.94 -3.21 45.20
N GLU A 263 7.08 -2.68 46.41
CA GLU A 263 6.92 -1.29 46.79
C GLU A 263 7.90 -0.35 46.07
N SER A 264 7.33 0.66 45.42
CA SER A 264 7.95 1.98 45.28
C SER A 264 6.97 3.00 45.86
N ALA A 265 7.49 3.89 46.70
CA ALA A 265 6.70 4.81 47.50
C ALA A 265 5.91 5.83 46.66
N SER A 266 4.67 6.09 47.10
CA SER A 266 3.64 7.00 46.55
C SER A 266 2.71 6.46 45.44
N SER A 267 2.03 5.34 45.68
CA SER A 267 0.82 5.00 44.91
C SER A 267 -0.38 5.86 45.35
N LYS A 268 -0.73 6.89 44.57
CA LYS A 268 -2.05 7.53 44.68
C LYS A 268 -3.11 6.51 44.27
N ALA A 269 -3.98 6.13 45.21
CA ALA A 269 -5.05 5.17 44.99
C ALA A 269 -5.91 5.51 43.75
N TYR A 270 -5.96 4.59 42.77
CA TYR A 270 -6.86 4.69 41.60
C TYR A 270 -8.29 4.38 42.04
N GLY A 271 -9.05 5.43 42.36
CA GLY A 271 -10.46 5.38 42.71
C GLY A 271 -11.36 6.03 41.65
N SER A 272 -12.68 6.03 41.87
CA SER A 272 -13.66 6.69 40.99
C SER A 272 -13.34 8.16 40.72
N ASP A 273 -12.70 8.84 41.66
CA ASP A 273 -12.33 10.26 41.58
C ASP A 273 -11.22 10.53 40.56
N GLN A 274 -10.50 9.49 40.10
CA GLN A 274 -9.53 9.58 39.01
C GLN A 274 -10.16 9.37 37.62
N ILE A 275 -11.45 8.98 37.55
CA ILE A 275 -12.19 8.88 36.29
C ILE A 275 -12.66 10.28 35.90
N GLN A 276 -11.94 10.92 34.98
CA GLN A 276 -12.30 12.22 34.48
C GLN A 276 -13.33 12.11 33.35
N VAL A 277 -14.56 12.57 33.60
CA VAL A 277 -15.60 12.72 32.58
C VAL A 277 -15.49 14.12 31.98
N LEU A 278 -15.01 14.21 30.74
CA LEU A 278 -14.94 15.46 29.98
C LEU A 278 -16.33 15.81 29.44
N LYS A 279 -16.80 17.03 29.69
CA LYS A 279 -18.16 17.48 29.31
C LYS A 279 -18.12 18.41 28.09
N GLY A 280 -19.21 18.44 27.33
CA GLY A 280 -19.36 19.33 26.18
C GLY A 280 -18.29 19.09 25.12
N LEU A 281 -17.51 20.13 24.81
CA LEU A 281 -16.46 20.10 23.77
C LEU A 281 -15.04 19.90 24.32
N GLU A 282 -14.87 19.73 25.64
CA GLU A 282 -13.57 19.42 26.25
C GLU A 282 -12.86 18.18 25.66
N PRO A 283 -13.55 17.07 25.31
CA PRO A 283 -12.90 15.92 24.67
C PRO A 283 -12.18 16.27 23.37
N VAL A 284 -12.76 17.18 22.57
CA VAL A 284 -12.21 17.62 21.29
C VAL A 284 -10.90 18.36 21.50
N ARG A 285 -10.88 19.31 22.45
CA ARG A 285 -9.69 20.10 22.77
C ARG A 285 -8.57 19.25 23.39
N LYS A 286 -8.92 18.24 24.20
CA LYS A 286 -7.93 17.34 24.80
C LYS A 286 -7.31 16.37 23.80
N ARG A 287 -8.05 15.99 22.75
CA ARG A 287 -7.60 15.01 21.75
C ARG A 287 -7.94 15.46 20.32
N PRO A 288 -7.41 16.62 19.86
CA PRO A 288 -7.79 17.22 18.57
C PRO A 288 -7.48 16.31 17.38
N GLY A 289 -6.35 15.59 17.40
CA GLY A 289 -5.95 14.68 16.31
C GLY A 289 -6.96 13.58 16.01
N MET A 290 -7.79 13.17 16.97
CA MET A 290 -8.85 12.18 16.73
C MET A 290 -10.02 12.73 15.88
N TYR A 291 -10.21 14.05 15.88
CA TYR A 291 -11.30 14.72 15.16
C TYR A 291 -10.84 15.35 13.85
N ILE A 292 -9.64 15.93 13.82
CA ILE A 292 -9.08 16.68 12.66
C ILE A 292 -7.81 16.04 12.08
N GLY A 293 -7.45 14.84 12.52
CA GLY A 293 -6.30 14.06 12.05
C GLY A 293 -4.96 14.50 12.62
N SER A 294 -4.67 15.80 12.66
CA SER A 294 -3.40 16.36 13.17
C SER A 294 -3.58 17.75 13.77
N THR A 295 -2.58 18.25 14.50
CA THR A 295 -2.51 19.65 14.98
C THR A 295 -1.51 20.50 14.18
N GLY A 296 -1.09 20.03 13.01
CA GLY A 296 -0.25 20.77 12.07
C GLY A 296 -1.07 21.45 10.95
N PRO A 297 -0.41 21.92 9.86
CA PRO A 297 -1.06 22.60 8.74
C PRO A 297 -2.25 21.83 8.15
N ARG A 298 -2.12 20.50 8.01
CA ARG A 298 -3.21 19.64 7.51
C ARG A 298 -4.47 19.71 8.37
N GLY A 299 -4.32 19.68 9.70
CA GLY A 299 -5.44 19.79 10.63
C GLY A 299 -6.06 21.18 10.63
N LEU A 300 -5.23 22.22 10.50
CA LEU A 300 -5.68 23.60 10.36
C LEU A 300 -6.57 23.80 9.14
N HIS A 301 -6.13 23.32 7.96
CA HIS A 301 -6.93 23.37 6.74
C HIS A 301 -8.19 22.50 6.81
N HIS A 302 -8.16 21.42 7.58
CA HIS A 302 -9.34 20.58 7.78
C HIS A 302 -10.50 21.33 8.47
N LEU A 303 -10.20 22.28 9.37
CA LEU A 303 -11.23 23.16 9.96
C LEU A 303 -11.97 23.98 8.89
N VAL A 304 -11.23 24.48 7.90
CA VAL A 304 -11.79 25.22 6.76
C VAL A 304 -12.70 24.31 5.94
N TYR A 305 -12.26 23.08 5.67
CA TYR A 305 -13.01 22.12 4.86
C TYR A 305 -14.34 21.74 5.51
N GLU A 306 -14.40 21.58 6.83
CA GLU A 306 -15.66 21.25 7.52
C GLU A 306 -16.72 22.35 7.37
N ILE A 307 -16.34 23.64 7.42
CA ILE A 307 -17.30 24.73 7.19
C ILE A 307 -17.64 24.83 5.69
N LEU A 308 -16.64 24.73 4.82
CA LEU A 308 -16.84 24.82 3.38
C LEU A 308 -17.75 23.71 2.84
N ASP A 309 -17.56 22.47 3.30
CA ASP A 309 -18.39 21.32 2.93
C ASP A 309 -19.84 21.52 3.40
N ASN A 310 -20.06 22.11 4.58
CA ASN A 310 -21.42 22.45 5.04
C ASN A 310 -22.09 23.49 4.14
N ALA A 311 -21.36 24.50 3.67
CA ALA A 311 -21.85 25.50 2.72
C ALA A 311 -22.15 24.87 1.34
N VAL A 312 -21.32 23.92 0.89
CA VAL A 312 -21.56 23.15 -0.34
C VAL A 312 -22.79 22.25 -0.21
N ASP A 313 -23.05 21.65 0.96
CA ASP A 313 -24.26 20.86 1.19
C ASP A 313 -25.54 21.71 1.00
N GLU A 314 -25.54 23.00 1.34
CA GLU A 314 -26.65 23.93 1.02
C GLU A 314 -26.81 24.15 -0.49
N ALA A 315 -25.70 24.24 -1.22
CA ALA A 315 -25.72 24.37 -2.67
C ALA A 315 -26.21 23.09 -3.36
N GLN A 316 -25.79 21.92 -2.87
CA GLN A 316 -26.25 20.63 -3.37
C GLN A 316 -27.73 20.39 -3.13
N ALA A 317 -28.26 20.90 -2.02
CA ALA A 317 -29.70 20.91 -1.73
C ALA A 317 -30.48 21.94 -2.58
N GLY A 318 -29.78 22.75 -3.39
CA GLY A 318 -30.36 23.70 -4.34
C GLY A 318 -30.69 25.07 -3.75
N TYR A 319 -30.22 25.37 -2.54
CA TYR A 319 -30.53 26.62 -1.84
C TYR A 319 -29.44 27.68 -1.92
N ALA A 320 -28.19 27.27 -2.13
CA ALA A 320 -27.07 28.20 -2.33
C ALA A 320 -26.54 28.16 -3.77
N SER A 321 -26.07 29.31 -4.24
CA SER A 321 -25.45 29.50 -5.56
C SER A 321 -24.11 30.22 -5.50
N LYS A 322 -23.77 30.83 -4.35
CA LYS A 322 -22.52 31.56 -4.13
C LYS A 322 -21.94 31.27 -2.76
N ILE A 323 -20.65 30.98 -2.70
CA ILE A 323 -19.86 30.87 -1.47
C ILE A 323 -18.66 31.82 -1.58
N ASN A 324 -18.39 32.56 -0.51
CA ASN A 324 -17.22 33.43 -0.43
C ASN A 324 -16.32 32.97 0.73
N VAL A 325 -15.06 32.70 0.42
CA VAL A 325 -14.02 32.32 1.38
C VAL A 325 -13.02 33.47 1.48
N VAL A 326 -12.80 34.00 2.67
CA VAL A 326 -11.88 35.13 2.90
C VAL A 326 -10.86 34.77 3.96
N LEU A 327 -9.59 34.77 3.59
CA LEU A 327 -8.44 34.72 4.51
C LEU A 327 -8.10 36.16 4.91
N HIS A 328 -8.33 36.51 6.17
CA HIS A 328 -8.12 37.85 6.70
C HIS A 328 -6.67 38.06 7.17
N SER A 329 -6.23 39.32 7.23
CA SER A 329 -4.87 39.69 7.67
C SER A 329 -4.61 39.42 9.17
N ASP A 330 -5.67 39.25 9.96
CA ASP A 330 -5.61 38.88 11.39
C ASP A 330 -5.52 37.36 11.63
N ASN A 331 -5.22 36.59 10.57
CA ASN A 331 -5.12 35.14 10.58
C ASN A 331 -6.43 34.40 10.94
N SER A 332 -7.57 35.08 10.76
CA SER A 332 -8.88 34.41 10.70
C SER A 332 -9.28 34.06 9.29
N ILE A 333 -10.26 33.17 9.19
CA ILE A 333 -10.93 32.86 7.94
C ILE A 333 -12.43 33.03 8.11
N SER A 334 -13.09 33.57 7.10
CA SER A 334 -14.54 33.59 7.01
C SER A 334 -15.05 32.84 5.78
N ILE A 335 -16.14 32.10 5.97
CA ILE A 335 -16.86 31.43 4.89
C ILE A 335 -18.30 31.91 4.96
N THR A 336 -18.80 32.42 3.83
CA THR A 336 -20.17 32.95 3.70
C THR A 336 -20.88 32.25 2.57
N ASP A 337 -22.05 31.67 2.84
CA ASP A 337 -22.96 31.11 1.83
C ASP A 337 -24.23 31.97 1.70
N ASN A 338 -24.93 31.84 0.58
CA ASN A 338 -26.24 32.45 0.34
C ASN A 338 -27.41 31.44 0.42
N GLY A 339 -27.27 30.39 1.24
CA GLY A 339 -28.26 29.33 1.43
C GLY A 339 -29.41 29.74 2.36
N ARG A 340 -30.02 28.75 3.02
CA ARG A 340 -31.19 28.96 3.90
C ARG A 340 -30.87 29.66 5.22
N GLY A 341 -29.61 29.63 5.67
CA GLY A 341 -29.20 30.02 7.01
C GLY A 341 -29.49 28.94 8.06
N ILE A 342 -28.56 28.74 9.01
CA ILE A 342 -28.73 27.80 10.13
C ILE A 342 -29.99 28.17 10.95
N PRO A 343 -30.84 27.21 11.36
CA PRO A 343 -32.01 27.49 12.19
C PRO A 343 -31.65 28.19 13.51
N THR A 344 -32.43 29.18 13.91
CA THR A 344 -32.19 30.02 15.11
C THR A 344 -33.27 29.87 16.18
N ASP A 345 -34.34 29.14 15.88
CA ASP A 345 -35.42 28.78 16.79
C ASP A 345 -34.96 27.90 17.96
N LEU A 346 -35.77 27.85 19.02
CA LEU A 346 -35.47 27.07 20.21
C LEU A 346 -35.57 25.57 19.93
N HIS A 347 -34.47 24.86 20.17
CA HIS A 347 -34.43 23.40 20.02
C HIS A 347 -35.13 22.71 21.21
N GLN A 348 -36.01 21.75 20.90
CA GLN A 348 -36.95 21.18 21.88
C GLN A 348 -36.28 20.47 23.06
N VAL A 349 -35.13 19.83 22.83
CA VAL A 349 -34.41 19.04 23.85
C VAL A 349 -33.44 19.89 24.65
N THR A 350 -32.58 20.66 23.97
CA THR A 350 -31.51 21.44 24.61
C THR A 350 -32.02 22.74 25.22
N LYS A 351 -33.23 23.19 24.85
CA LYS A 351 -33.84 24.47 25.29
C LYS A 351 -33.00 25.71 24.97
N LYS A 352 -32.01 25.56 24.07
CA LYS A 352 -31.15 26.60 23.52
C LYS A 352 -31.56 26.87 22.08
N SER A 353 -31.06 27.94 21.46
CA SER A 353 -31.23 28.10 20.01
C SER A 353 -30.64 26.89 19.26
N ALA A 354 -31.23 26.53 18.12
CA ALA A 354 -30.71 25.48 17.27
C ALA A 354 -29.28 25.81 16.81
N LEU A 355 -28.99 27.09 16.54
CA LEU A 355 -27.65 27.60 16.27
C LEU A 355 -26.65 27.27 17.40
N GLU A 356 -26.98 27.60 18.65
CA GLU A 356 -26.10 27.27 19.79
C GLU A 356 -25.96 25.77 19.98
N THR A 357 -27.04 25.02 19.73
CA THR A 357 -27.03 23.56 19.85
C THR A 357 -26.04 22.91 18.89
N VAL A 358 -26.04 23.29 17.60
CA VAL A 358 -25.11 22.70 16.61
C VAL A 358 -23.65 23.13 16.81
N LEU A 359 -23.41 24.23 17.52
CA LEU A 359 -22.07 24.75 17.81
C LEU A 359 -21.49 24.22 19.12
N THR A 360 -22.32 23.77 20.07
CA THR A 360 -21.88 23.41 21.44
C THR A 360 -22.10 21.94 21.79
N VAL A 361 -22.87 21.20 20.99
CA VAL A 361 -23.19 19.79 21.24
C VAL A 361 -22.65 18.93 20.09
N LEU A 362 -21.83 17.93 20.44
CA LEU A 362 -21.37 16.92 19.48
C LEU A 362 -22.55 16.07 19.00
N HIS A 363 -22.53 15.69 17.72
CA HIS A 363 -23.58 14.90 17.08
C HIS A 363 -24.95 15.60 17.03
N ALA A 364 -24.96 16.94 16.98
CA ALA A 364 -26.15 17.74 16.80
C ALA A 364 -26.18 18.35 15.39
N GLY A 365 -27.22 18.05 14.60
CA GLY A 365 -27.38 18.59 13.26
C GLY A 365 -28.62 18.10 12.54
N GLY A 366 -29.07 18.82 11.50
CA GLY A 366 -30.24 18.46 10.70
C GLY A 366 -30.00 17.34 9.68
N LYS A 367 -28.81 16.72 9.70
CA LYS A 367 -28.33 15.75 8.70
C LYS A 367 -28.57 14.28 9.09
N PHE A 368 -29.19 14.02 10.25
CA PHE A 368 -29.39 12.67 10.82
C PHE A 368 -30.78 12.02 10.57
N GLY A 369 -31.59 12.56 9.66
CA GLY A 369 -33.01 12.22 9.57
C GLY A 369 -33.45 11.25 8.47
N GLY A 370 -32.54 10.69 7.66
CA GLY A 370 -32.93 9.89 6.49
C GLY A 370 -33.88 10.67 5.57
N SER A 371 -35.02 10.07 5.18
CA SER A 371 -36.06 10.70 4.35
C SER A 371 -36.74 11.93 4.98
N ASN A 372 -36.64 12.12 6.30
CA ASN A 372 -37.16 13.29 7.03
C ASN A 372 -36.08 14.34 7.31
N SER A 373 -34.87 14.17 6.79
CA SER A 373 -33.80 15.17 6.94
C SER A 373 -33.98 16.35 5.99
N GLY A 374 -33.46 17.52 6.36
CA GLY A 374 -33.47 18.71 5.50
C GLY A 374 -32.55 18.63 4.28
N TYR A 375 -31.89 17.48 4.06
CA TYR A 375 -30.88 17.22 3.03
C TYR A 375 -31.04 15.80 2.45
N SER A 376 -31.41 15.67 1.18
CA SER A 376 -31.52 14.35 0.53
C SER A 376 -30.18 13.65 0.31
N VAL A 377 -29.09 14.43 0.16
CA VAL A 377 -27.70 13.97 0.01
C VAL A 377 -26.80 15.00 0.71
N SER A 378 -25.87 14.57 1.55
CA SER A 378 -24.90 15.47 2.20
C SER A 378 -23.58 14.77 2.53
N GLY A 379 -22.47 15.51 2.52
CA GLY A 379 -21.17 15.00 2.96
C GLY A 379 -20.99 15.04 4.49
N GLY A 380 -21.74 15.90 5.18
CA GLY A 380 -21.67 16.09 6.64
C GLY A 380 -22.50 15.10 7.47
N LEU A 381 -22.03 13.87 7.65
CA LEU A 381 -22.86 12.82 8.27
C LEU A 381 -22.79 12.72 9.80
N HIS A 382 -21.73 13.24 10.40
CA HIS A 382 -21.43 12.98 11.82
C HIS A 382 -21.93 14.06 12.78
N GLY A 383 -22.41 15.20 12.28
CA GLY A 383 -22.92 16.33 13.08
C GLY A 383 -21.94 16.86 14.14
N VAL A 384 -20.64 16.74 13.88
CA VAL A 384 -19.57 17.18 14.78
C VAL A 384 -18.69 18.28 14.18
N GLY A 385 -18.66 18.43 12.85
CA GLY A 385 -17.73 19.33 12.15
C GLY A 385 -17.72 20.75 12.69
N LEU A 386 -18.88 21.41 12.68
CA LEU A 386 -18.99 22.81 13.13
C LEU A 386 -18.66 22.98 14.61
N SER A 387 -19.10 22.07 15.47
CA SER A 387 -18.76 22.08 16.89
C SER A 387 -17.27 21.83 17.17
N VAL A 388 -16.59 21.03 16.33
CA VAL A 388 -15.14 20.81 16.41
C VAL A 388 -14.39 22.08 16.01
N VAL A 389 -14.82 22.77 14.94
CA VAL A 389 -14.24 24.06 14.58
C VAL A 389 -14.40 25.07 15.71
N ASN A 390 -15.58 25.16 16.32
CA ASN A 390 -15.81 26.02 17.47
C ASN A 390 -14.91 25.66 18.68
N ALA A 391 -14.78 24.37 18.99
CA ALA A 391 -13.94 23.89 20.08
C ALA A 391 -12.46 24.25 19.90
N LEU A 392 -11.97 24.18 18.66
CA LEU A 392 -10.56 24.37 18.28
C LEU A 392 -10.25 25.81 17.82
N SER A 393 -11.19 26.73 18.02
CA SER A 393 -11.00 28.16 17.76
C SER A 393 -10.83 28.94 19.06
N GLU A 394 -9.92 29.91 19.07
CA GLU A 394 -9.79 30.89 20.15
C GLU A 394 -11.07 31.73 20.25
N GLU A 395 -11.53 32.22 19.09
CA GLU A 395 -12.79 32.92 18.90
C GLU A 395 -13.51 32.42 17.64
N LEU A 396 -14.83 32.40 17.69
CA LEU A 396 -15.68 32.09 16.54
C LEU A 396 -16.91 33.00 16.55
N GLU A 397 -17.18 33.64 15.43
CA GLU A 397 -18.34 34.51 15.19
C GLU A 397 -19.24 33.88 14.14
N VAL A 398 -20.54 33.81 14.43
CA VAL A 398 -21.54 33.39 13.45
C VAL A 398 -22.55 34.50 13.22
N THR A 399 -22.82 34.76 11.94
CA THR A 399 -23.90 35.62 11.48
C THR A 399 -24.85 34.79 10.62
N VAL A 400 -26.14 34.80 10.92
CA VAL A 400 -27.18 34.12 10.14
C VAL A 400 -28.16 35.15 9.61
N TRP A 401 -28.41 35.14 8.31
CA TRP A 401 -29.47 35.92 7.68
C TRP A 401 -30.64 35.00 7.35
N ARG A 402 -31.78 35.22 8.03
CA ARG A 402 -32.97 34.38 7.88
C ARG A 402 -34.23 35.15 8.26
N ASP A 403 -35.30 34.96 7.49
CA ASP A 403 -36.61 35.57 7.75
C ASP A 403 -36.58 37.11 7.88
N GLY A 404 -35.75 37.78 7.07
CA GLY A 404 -35.59 39.24 7.08
C GLY A 404 -34.78 39.78 8.27
N LYS A 405 -34.16 38.90 9.06
CA LYS A 405 -33.42 39.24 10.27
C LYS A 405 -31.97 38.79 10.19
N GLU A 406 -31.11 39.52 10.88
CA GLU A 406 -29.72 39.17 11.11
C GLU A 406 -29.55 38.69 12.56
N TYR A 407 -29.07 37.46 12.73
CA TYR A 407 -28.76 36.89 14.02
C TYR A 407 -27.25 36.80 14.20
N GLN A 408 -26.74 37.22 15.35
CA GLN A 408 -25.31 37.18 15.66
C GLN A 408 -25.03 36.50 17.00
N GLN A 409 -24.01 35.64 17.04
CA GLN A 409 -23.53 35.04 18.28
C GLN A 409 -22.01 34.83 18.23
N LYS A 410 -21.34 35.09 19.36
CA LYS A 410 -19.90 34.88 19.52
C LYS A 410 -19.60 33.74 20.48
N TYR A 411 -18.51 33.03 20.19
CA TYR A 411 -18.00 31.90 20.96
C TYR A 411 -16.52 32.08 21.23
N SER A 412 -16.05 31.53 22.35
CA SER A 412 -14.63 31.40 22.67
C SER A 412 -14.36 29.99 23.16
N ARG A 413 -13.44 29.29 22.49
CA ARG A 413 -13.01 27.93 22.83
C ARG A 413 -14.17 26.95 23.03
N GLY A 414 -15.17 27.03 22.14
CA GLY A 414 -16.36 26.19 22.18
C GLY A 414 -17.52 26.71 23.03
N ASN A 415 -17.33 27.77 23.84
CA ASN A 415 -18.35 28.27 24.76
C ASN A 415 -19.00 29.55 24.23
N PRO A 416 -20.34 29.71 24.32
CA PRO A 416 -21.00 30.94 23.93
C PRO A 416 -20.62 32.09 24.87
N VAL A 417 -20.21 33.23 24.30
CA VAL A 417 -19.80 34.44 25.03
C VAL A 417 -20.94 35.46 25.05
N THR A 418 -21.76 35.47 24.01
CA THR A 418 -22.94 36.35 23.91
C THR A 418 -24.21 35.51 23.82
N THR A 419 -25.33 36.11 24.25
CA THR A 419 -26.66 35.63 23.85
C THR A 419 -26.85 35.82 22.34
N LEU A 420 -27.82 35.10 21.76
CA LEU A 420 -28.19 35.28 20.35
C LEU A 420 -28.81 36.67 20.15
N MET A 421 -28.05 37.58 19.53
CA MET A 421 -28.51 38.92 19.19
C MET A 421 -29.33 38.86 17.90
N CYS A 422 -30.37 39.67 17.79
CA CYS A 422 -31.26 39.72 16.64
C CYS A 422 -31.45 41.18 16.20
N TYR A 423 -31.19 41.46 14.92
CA TYR A 423 -31.35 42.78 14.30
C TYR A 423 -32.27 42.65 13.08
N GLU A 424 -33.12 43.65 12.86
CA GLU A 424 -33.91 43.74 11.62
C GLU A 424 -32.99 44.19 10.47
N LEU A 425 -33.09 43.53 9.31
CA LEU A 425 -32.32 43.94 8.14
C LEU A 425 -32.85 45.25 7.56
N SER A 426 -31.93 46.04 7.00
CA SER A 426 -32.29 47.25 6.26
C SER A 426 -33.17 46.91 5.05
N ALA A 427 -33.92 47.89 4.54
CA ALA A 427 -34.77 47.70 3.36
C ALA A 427 -33.99 47.18 2.12
N GLU A 428 -32.71 47.55 2.02
CA GLU A 428 -31.80 47.18 0.92
C GLU A 428 -31.27 45.75 1.05
N SER A 429 -31.22 45.20 2.28
CA SER A 429 -30.69 43.86 2.57
C SER A 429 -31.79 42.87 2.98
N LYS A 430 -33.07 43.21 2.82
CA LYS A 430 -34.20 42.42 3.31
C LYS A 430 -34.28 41.00 2.72
N ASP A 431 -33.78 40.84 1.49
CA ASP A 431 -33.76 39.55 0.79
C ASP A 431 -32.47 38.74 1.06
N GLN A 432 -31.54 39.27 1.85
CA GLN A 432 -30.31 38.59 2.21
C GLN A 432 -30.61 37.34 3.05
N LYS A 433 -30.01 36.21 2.66
CA LYS A 433 -30.14 34.91 3.34
C LYS A 433 -28.79 34.21 3.34
N GLY A 434 -28.60 33.31 4.30
CA GLY A 434 -27.44 32.44 4.39
C GLY A 434 -26.73 32.51 5.73
N THR A 435 -25.51 32.00 5.78
CA THR A 435 -24.69 31.98 6.99
C THR A 435 -23.30 32.49 6.70
N ARG A 436 -22.74 33.27 7.62
CA ARG A 436 -21.30 33.57 7.69
C ARG A 436 -20.73 33.00 8.97
N ILE A 437 -19.65 32.24 8.83
CA ILE A 437 -18.87 31.72 9.96
C ILE A 437 -17.46 32.26 9.82
N ARG A 438 -16.98 32.96 10.86
CA ARG A 438 -15.62 33.46 10.95
C ARG A 438 -14.96 32.88 12.20
N PHE A 439 -13.75 32.35 12.08
CA PHE A 439 -13.06 31.75 13.21
C PHE A 439 -11.55 32.02 13.22
N TRP A 440 -10.99 32.07 14.42
CA TRP A 440 -9.57 32.21 14.71
C TRP A 440 -9.06 30.91 15.31
N PRO A 441 -8.14 30.18 14.65
CA PRO A 441 -7.59 28.94 15.18
C PRO A 441 -6.91 29.14 16.54
N ASP A 442 -7.11 28.21 17.48
CA ASP A 442 -6.54 28.34 18.82
C ASP A 442 -5.04 28.04 18.85
N LYS A 443 -4.25 29.03 19.24
CA LYS A 443 -2.78 28.95 19.35
C LYS A 443 -2.29 27.97 20.41
N GLU A 444 -3.14 27.62 21.39
CA GLU A 444 -2.83 26.57 22.37
C GLU A 444 -2.92 25.16 21.79
N VAL A 445 -3.69 24.99 20.70
CA VAL A 445 -3.89 23.70 20.04
C VAL A 445 -2.91 23.53 18.87
N PHE A 446 -2.73 24.57 18.06
CA PHE A 446 -1.87 24.56 16.87
C PHE A 446 -0.50 25.18 17.19
N THR A 447 0.48 24.34 17.57
CA THR A 447 1.74 24.81 18.16
C THR A 447 2.90 25.04 17.17
N THR A 448 2.80 24.55 15.93
CA THR A 448 3.88 24.63 14.92
C THR A 448 3.74 25.84 14.01
N GLU A 449 2.70 25.87 13.16
CA GLU A 449 2.45 26.93 12.19
C GLU A 449 0.94 27.11 11.99
N ILE A 450 0.44 28.34 12.15
CA ILE A 450 -1.00 28.66 12.11
C ILE A 450 -1.36 29.49 10.86
N GLN A 451 -0.52 29.50 9.83
CA GLN A 451 -0.83 30.28 8.63
C GLN A 451 -1.67 29.47 7.64
N PHE A 452 -2.82 30.04 7.25
CA PHE A 452 -3.63 29.47 6.19
C PHE A 452 -2.94 29.63 4.83
N ASP A 453 -2.57 28.51 4.22
CA ASP A 453 -2.08 28.49 2.84
C ASP A 453 -3.20 28.73 1.81
N TYR A 454 -3.08 29.83 1.06
CA TYR A 454 -4.04 30.23 0.03
C TYR A 454 -4.17 29.21 -1.10
N ASN A 455 -3.07 28.59 -1.53
CA ASN A 455 -3.07 27.68 -2.67
C ASN A 455 -3.69 26.32 -2.31
N THR A 456 -3.42 25.80 -1.12
CA THR A 456 -4.05 24.59 -0.61
C THR A 456 -5.58 24.74 -0.55
N ILE A 457 -6.06 25.85 0.01
CA ILE A 457 -7.50 26.17 0.07
C ILE A 457 -8.04 26.41 -1.34
N GLY A 458 -7.33 27.15 -2.18
CA GLY A 458 -7.69 27.43 -3.58
C GLY A 458 -7.83 26.16 -4.42
N GLY A 459 -6.96 25.18 -4.20
CA GLY A 459 -7.09 23.84 -4.78
C GLY A 459 -8.43 23.21 -4.42
N ARG A 460 -8.75 23.12 -3.12
CA ARG A 460 -10.02 22.54 -2.65
C ARG A 460 -11.26 23.31 -3.16
N VAL A 461 -11.22 24.64 -3.12
CA VAL A 461 -12.29 25.51 -3.64
C VAL A 461 -12.55 25.24 -5.12
N ARG A 462 -11.49 25.14 -5.93
CA ARG A 462 -11.59 24.84 -7.36
C ARG A 462 -12.18 23.46 -7.61
N GLU A 463 -11.75 22.44 -6.87
CA GLU A 463 -12.34 21.08 -6.96
C GLU A 463 -13.84 21.11 -6.69
N LEU A 464 -14.26 21.81 -5.63
CA LEU A 464 -15.67 21.94 -5.26
C LEU A 464 -16.49 22.67 -6.31
N ALA A 465 -15.93 23.70 -6.95
CA ALA A 465 -16.60 24.40 -8.05
C ALA A 465 -16.81 23.49 -9.28
N PHE A 466 -15.84 22.64 -9.63
CA PHE A 466 -16.01 21.65 -10.71
C PHE A 466 -17.08 20.60 -10.39
N LEU A 467 -17.17 20.16 -9.13
CA LEU A 467 -18.15 19.16 -8.69
C LEU A 467 -19.58 19.70 -8.64
N ASN A 468 -19.73 21.03 -8.57
CA ASN A 468 -21.01 21.71 -8.40
C ASN A 468 -21.18 22.78 -9.51
N PRO A 469 -21.60 22.40 -10.72
CA PRO A 469 -21.60 23.28 -11.90
C PRO A 469 -22.54 24.49 -11.84
N LYS A 470 -23.35 24.62 -10.77
CA LYS A 470 -24.25 25.75 -10.50
C LYS A 470 -23.76 26.65 -9.36
N LEU A 471 -22.58 26.37 -8.81
CA LEU A 471 -22.04 27.03 -7.62
C LEU A 471 -20.83 27.87 -8.01
N ALA A 472 -20.87 29.16 -7.70
CA ALA A 472 -19.71 30.03 -7.75
C ALA A 472 -19.03 30.07 -6.38
N ILE A 473 -17.72 29.84 -6.32
CA ILE A 473 -16.94 29.96 -5.10
C ILE A 473 -15.82 30.97 -5.31
N SER A 474 -15.79 32.03 -4.50
CA SER A 474 -14.70 33.00 -4.48
C SER A 474 -13.74 32.72 -3.33
N LEU A 475 -12.45 32.94 -3.56
CA LEU A 475 -11.40 32.90 -2.55
C LEU A 475 -10.65 34.22 -2.59
N LYS A 476 -10.59 34.89 -1.44
CA LYS A 476 -9.84 36.15 -1.26
C LYS A 476 -8.81 35.97 -0.15
N LYS A 477 -7.60 36.49 -0.33
CA LYS A 477 -6.63 36.70 0.75
C LYS A 477 -6.35 38.18 0.90
N GLU A 478 -6.58 38.66 2.11
CA GLU A 478 -6.32 40.02 2.51
C GLU A 478 -4.87 40.15 3.00
N ASP A 479 -4.22 41.23 2.59
CA ASP A 479 -2.92 41.65 3.07
C ASP A 479 -3.05 43.07 3.68
N ASN A 480 -2.08 43.46 4.49
CA ASN A 480 -2.02 44.82 5.04
C ASN A 480 -1.82 45.86 3.93
N ASP A 481 -1.24 45.43 2.81
CA ASP A 481 -1.14 46.19 1.56
C ASP A 481 -2.25 45.75 0.59
N PRO A 482 -3.28 46.59 0.32
CA PRO A 482 -4.40 46.22 -0.53
C PRO A 482 -4.01 45.82 -1.96
N GLU A 483 -2.88 46.31 -2.48
CA GLU A 483 -2.39 45.94 -3.82
C GLU A 483 -1.87 44.50 -3.88
N LYS A 484 -1.57 43.89 -2.72
CA LYS A 484 -1.12 42.50 -2.60
C LYS A 484 -2.25 41.51 -2.32
N ASN A 485 -3.49 42.00 -2.25
CA ASN A 485 -4.65 41.13 -2.10
C ASN A 485 -4.72 40.13 -3.26
N GLN A 486 -4.98 38.88 -2.92
CA GLN A 486 -5.21 37.83 -3.91
C GLN A 486 -6.72 37.55 -3.99
N TYR A 487 -7.21 37.33 -5.20
CA TYR A 487 -8.62 37.05 -5.45
C TYR A 487 -8.75 36.11 -6.63
N ASP A 488 -9.45 35.00 -6.41
CA ASP A 488 -9.86 34.06 -7.44
C ASP A 488 -11.37 33.79 -7.32
N GLU A 489 -12.05 33.66 -8.45
CA GLU A 489 -13.45 33.23 -8.51
C GLU A 489 -13.56 32.03 -9.43
N HIS A 490 -14.19 30.96 -8.93
CA HIS A 490 -14.31 29.69 -9.62
C HIS A 490 -15.78 29.37 -9.90
N PHE A 491 -16.09 29.23 -11.19
CA PHE A 491 -17.39 28.80 -11.68
C PHE A 491 -17.20 28.00 -12.97
N TYR A 492 -17.60 26.73 -12.96
CA TYR A 492 -17.32 25.78 -14.05
C TYR A 492 -18.60 25.07 -14.47
N ALA A 493 -19.31 25.66 -15.45
CA ALA A 493 -20.62 25.18 -15.89
C ALA A 493 -20.57 23.78 -16.53
N GLY A 494 -19.46 23.43 -17.19
CA GLY A 494 -19.21 22.11 -17.76
C GLY A 494 -18.79 21.04 -16.74
N GLY A 495 -18.66 21.39 -15.46
CA GLY A 495 -18.46 20.46 -14.35
C GLY A 495 -17.26 19.53 -14.54
N LEU A 496 -17.48 18.22 -14.43
CA LEU A 496 -16.42 17.22 -14.51
C LEU A 496 -15.70 17.19 -15.87
N VAL A 497 -16.37 17.61 -16.95
CA VAL A 497 -15.74 17.67 -18.29
C VAL A 497 -14.65 18.73 -18.31
N GLU A 498 -14.95 19.93 -17.81
CA GLU A 498 -13.95 21.00 -17.66
C GLU A 498 -12.84 20.59 -16.69
N TYR A 499 -13.19 19.82 -15.66
CA TYR A 499 -12.19 19.34 -14.70
C TYR A 499 -11.20 18.36 -15.33
N VAL A 500 -11.67 17.41 -16.14
CA VAL A 500 -10.79 16.49 -16.90
C VAL A 500 -9.93 17.27 -17.90
N ASN A 501 -10.51 18.24 -18.62
CA ASN A 501 -9.76 19.11 -19.53
C ASN A 501 -8.68 19.91 -18.80
N TRP A 502 -8.99 20.45 -17.62
CA TRP A 502 -8.02 21.14 -16.77
C TRP A 502 -6.89 20.20 -16.32
N LEU A 503 -7.19 18.98 -15.90
CA LEU A 503 -6.18 17.98 -15.52
C LEU A 503 -5.31 17.50 -16.69
N ASN A 504 -5.79 17.68 -17.93
CA ASN A 504 -5.13 17.23 -19.15
C ASN A 504 -4.60 18.38 -20.02
N THR A 505 -4.58 19.62 -19.52
CA THR A 505 -4.15 20.81 -20.29
C THR A 505 -2.74 20.65 -20.88
N ASP A 506 -1.82 20.03 -20.15
CA ASP A 506 -0.43 19.78 -20.58
C ASP A 506 -0.22 18.40 -21.25
N LYS A 507 -1.29 17.65 -21.52
CA LYS A 507 -1.21 16.28 -22.07
C LYS A 507 -1.81 16.20 -23.47
N LYS A 508 -1.32 15.27 -24.28
CA LYS A 508 -1.87 15.01 -25.61
C LYS A 508 -3.01 14.00 -25.54
N ALA A 509 -4.24 14.52 -25.43
CA ALA A 509 -5.48 13.73 -25.47
C ALA A 509 -5.56 12.82 -26.71
N LEU A 510 -6.05 11.60 -26.50
CA LEU A 510 -6.32 10.64 -27.59
C LEU A 510 -7.68 10.82 -28.24
N HIS A 511 -8.65 11.33 -27.48
CA HIS A 511 -10.03 11.53 -27.89
C HIS A 511 -10.68 12.60 -27.00
N ASP A 512 -11.88 13.05 -27.36
CA ASP A 512 -12.65 14.01 -26.56
C ASP A 512 -13.07 13.42 -25.20
N VAL A 513 -13.33 14.28 -24.22
CA VAL A 513 -13.74 13.83 -22.88
C VAL A 513 -15.06 13.09 -22.96
N VAL A 514 -15.05 11.85 -22.46
CA VAL A 514 -16.25 11.01 -22.35
C VAL A 514 -16.85 11.27 -20.98
N SER A 515 -18.12 11.64 -20.93
CA SER A 515 -18.81 11.88 -19.66
C SER A 515 -20.23 11.34 -19.66
N PHE A 516 -20.70 10.89 -18.49
CA PHE A 516 -22.09 10.50 -18.32
C PHE A 516 -22.56 10.78 -16.91
N ARG A 517 -23.87 11.03 -16.81
CA ARG A 517 -24.59 11.14 -15.54
C ARG A 517 -25.75 10.15 -15.54
N LYS A 518 -25.87 9.35 -14.47
CA LYS A 518 -26.95 8.36 -14.31
C LYS A 518 -27.39 8.30 -12.86
N GLU A 519 -28.67 8.09 -12.61
CA GLU A 519 -29.20 7.85 -11.27
C GLU A 519 -29.83 6.47 -11.22
N VAL A 520 -29.42 5.64 -10.26
CA VAL A 520 -29.89 4.27 -10.09
C VAL A 520 -30.00 4.00 -8.59
N ASP A 521 -31.13 3.48 -8.15
CA ASP A 521 -31.40 3.15 -6.74
C ASP A 521 -31.14 4.33 -5.77
N GLY A 522 -31.43 5.56 -6.20
CA GLY A 522 -31.18 6.79 -5.43
C GLY A 522 -29.71 7.20 -5.32
N ILE A 523 -28.80 6.49 -5.99
CA ILE A 523 -27.39 6.85 -6.14
C ILE A 523 -27.20 7.56 -7.47
N ALA A 524 -26.83 8.83 -7.42
CA ALA A 524 -26.48 9.59 -8.62
C ALA A 524 -24.97 9.48 -8.89
N ILE A 525 -24.62 9.07 -10.11
CA ILE A 525 -23.26 8.92 -10.61
C ILE A 525 -23.02 10.02 -11.63
N ASP A 526 -21.93 10.76 -11.48
CA ASP A 526 -21.40 11.69 -12.46
C ASP A 526 -19.94 11.32 -12.71
N MET A 527 -19.58 11.04 -13.96
CA MET A 527 -18.24 10.60 -14.32
C MET A 527 -17.78 11.27 -15.61
N ALA A 528 -16.51 11.66 -15.65
CA ALA A 528 -15.84 12.10 -16.86
C ALA A 528 -14.44 11.47 -16.96
N LEU A 529 -14.04 11.07 -18.16
CA LEU A 529 -12.76 10.43 -18.40
C LEU A 529 -12.17 10.74 -19.78
N GLN A 530 -10.85 10.60 -19.88
CA GLN A 530 -10.10 10.80 -21.12
C GLN A 530 -8.74 10.10 -21.04
N TRP A 531 -8.34 9.38 -22.08
CA TRP A 531 -6.98 8.86 -22.21
C TRP A 531 -6.06 9.85 -22.92
N CYS A 532 -4.81 9.91 -22.50
CA CYS A 532 -3.75 10.70 -23.12
C CYS A 532 -2.64 9.79 -23.65
N SER A 533 -2.07 10.15 -24.81
CA SER A 533 -1.06 9.34 -25.49
C SER A 533 0.29 9.33 -24.77
N ASP A 534 0.67 10.48 -24.22
CA ASP A 534 1.95 10.82 -23.59
C ASP A 534 1.97 10.65 -22.07
N ALA A 535 0.87 10.17 -21.47
CA ALA A 535 0.80 9.84 -20.05
C ALA A 535 1.03 8.34 -19.80
N TYR A 536 1.87 8.01 -18.82
CA TYR A 536 2.25 6.62 -18.47
C TYR A 536 1.70 6.17 -17.10
N SER A 537 0.97 7.03 -16.41
CA SER A 537 0.28 6.73 -15.16
C SER A 537 -1.20 7.06 -15.29
N ASP A 538 -2.04 6.40 -14.49
CA ASP A 538 -3.44 6.76 -14.35
C ASP A 538 -3.65 7.84 -13.29
N THR A 539 -4.64 8.70 -13.50
CA THR A 539 -5.13 9.69 -12.54
C THR A 539 -6.61 9.46 -12.34
N ILE A 540 -6.98 8.72 -11.28
CA ILE A 540 -8.38 8.48 -10.93
C ILE A 540 -8.74 9.22 -9.65
N LEU A 541 -9.66 10.17 -9.75
CA LEU A 541 -10.12 10.97 -8.62
C LEU A 541 -11.55 10.57 -8.27
N GLY A 542 -11.76 10.12 -7.04
CA GLY A 542 -13.08 9.75 -6.53
C GLY A 542 -13.63 10.77 -5.54
N TYR A 543 -14.94 10.99 -5.65
CA TYR A 543 -15.70 11.85 -4.75
C TYR A 543 -17.00 11.15 -4.33
N ALA A 544 -17.35 11.30 -3.06
CA ALA A 544 -18.64 10.91 -2.53
C ALA A 544 -19.26 12.13 -1.84
N ASN A 545 -20.40 12.60 -2.32
CA ASN A 545 -21.08 13.81 -1.82
C ASN A 545 -20.14 15.03 -1.76
N SER A 546 -19.38 15.28 -2.83
CA SER A 546 -18.32 16.31 -2.93
C SER A 546 -17.12 16.17 -1.96
N ILE A 547 -17.05 15.10 -1.17
CA ILE A 547 -15.89 14.78 -0.34
C ILE A 547 -14.91 13.92 -1.13
N ARG A 548 -13.63 14.29 -1.10
CA ARG A 548 -12.57 13.57 -1.81
C ARG A 548 -12.23 12.28 -1.09
N THR A 549 -12.37 11.14 -1.78
CA THR A 549 -12.00 9.84 -1.23
C THR A 549 -10.57 9.46 -1.62
N VAL A 550 -9.59 10.03 -0.91
CA VAL A 550 -8.15 9.92 -1.22
C VAL A 550 -7.62 8.48 -1.14
N ASP A 551 -8.17 7.65 -0.26
CA ASP A 551 -7.76 6.25 -0.06
C ASP A 551 -8.56 5.28 -0.94
N GLY A 552 -9.38 5.80 -1.84
CA GLY A 552 -10.20 5.02 -2.77
C GLY A 552 -11.61 4.77 -2.27
N GLY A 553 -12.17 3.61 -2.60
CA GLY A 553 -13.51 3.22 -2.15
C GLY A 553 -14.27 2.42 -3.20
N THR A 554 -15.46 1.99 -2.81
CA THR A 554 -16.31 1.08 -3.59
C THR A 554 -16.68 1.63 -4.97
N HIS A 555 -16.91 2.94 -5.10
CA HIS A 555 -17.14 3.64 -6.37
C HIS A 555 -15.93 3.58 -7.32
N ILE A 556 -14.72 3.89 -6.84
CA ILE A 556 -13.49 3.81 -7.65
C ILE A 556 -13.21 2.36 -8.07
N ASP A 557 -13.38 1.41 -7.16
CA ASP A 557 -13.17 -0.01 -7.45
C ASP A 557 -14.14 -0.52 -8.52
N GLY A 558 -15.39 -0.04 -8.51
CA GLY A 558 -16.39 -0.29 -9.54
C GLY A 558 -15.94 0.20 -10.92
N VAL A 559 -15.40 1.42 -11.01
CA VAL A 559 -14.84 1.97 -12.27
C VAL A 559 -13.64 1.14 -12.75
N LYS A 560 -12.70 0.81 -11.86
CA LYS A 560 -11.51 0.02 -12.24
C LYS A 560 -11.90 -1.35 -12.79
N ALA A 561 -12.88 -2.00 -12.16
CA ALA A 561 -13.39 -3.30 -12.58
C ALA A 561 -14.10 -3.21 -13.95
N SER A 562 -14.99 -2.23 -14.13
CA SER A 562 -15.76 -2.06 -15.38
C SER A 562 -14.86 -1.72 -16.57
N LEU A 563 -13.89 -0.81 -16.41
CA LEU A 563 -12.92 -0.48 -17.45
C LEU A 563 -12.14 -1.72 -17.91
N THR A 564 -11.61 -2.47 -16.95
CA THR A 564 -10.79 -3.66 -17.23
C THR A 564 -11.62 -4.72 -17.96
N ARG A 565 -12.86 -4.99 -17.49
CA ARG A 565 -13.73 -5.99 -18.11
C ARG A 565 -14.17 -5.57 -19.51
N THR A 566 -14.60 -4.33 -19.69
CA THR A 566 -15.11 -3.80 -20.96
C THR A 566 -14.05 -3.85 -22.05
N LEU A 567 -12.85 -3.33 -21.77
CA LEU A 567 -11.78 -3.28 -22.76
C LEU A 567 -11.20 -4.67 -23.07
N ASN A 568 -11.14 -5.59 -22.10
CA ASN A 568 -10.79 -6.98 -22.40
C ASN A 568 -11.84 -7.67 -23.29
N ASN A 569 -13.13 -7.40 -23.09
CA ASN A 569 -14.19 -7.94 -23.93
C ASN A 569 -14.06 -7.45 -25.38
N PHE A 570 -13.83 -6.14 -25.58
CA PHE A 570 -13.58 -5.60 -26.92
C PHE A 570 -12.29 -6.13 -27.54
N GLY A 571 -11.18 -6.18 -26.78
CA GLY A 571 -9.91 -6.71 -27.28
C GLY A 571 -9.99 -8.18 -27.73
N LYS A 572 -10.84 -8.99 -27.07
CA LYS A 572 -11.14 -10.36 -27.49
C LYS A 572 -11.97 -10.39 -28.78
N LYS A 573 -13.02 -9.54 -28.89
CA LYS A 573 -13.88 -9.44 -30.08
C LYS A 573 -13.09 -8.96 -31.31
N SER A 574 -12.21 -7.96 -31.15
CA SER A 574 -11.44 -7.36 -32.26
C SER A 574 -10.26 -8.21 -32.75
N LYS A 575 -9.96 -9.35 -32.09
CA LYS A 575 -8.81 -10.23 -32.36
C LYS A 575 -7.44 -9.54 -32.26
N VAL A 576 -7.36 -8.28 -31.82
CA VAL A 576 -6.10 -7.54 -31.68
C VAL A 576 -5.22 -8.16 -30.59
N ILE A 577 -5.84 -8.69 -29.54
CA ILE A 577 -5.17 -9.42 -28.46
C ILE A 577 -4.42 -10.68 -28.96
N LYS A 578 -4.86 -11.30 -30.05
CA LYS A 578 -4.20 -12.48 -30.64
C LYS A 578 -2.99 -12.14 -31.52
N LYS A 579 -2.79 -10.87 -31.88
CA LYS A 579 -1.75 -10.43 -32.85
C LYS A 579 -0.43 -9.99 -32.21
N VAL A 580 -0.28 -10.01 -30.89
CA VAL A 580 1.03 -9.76 -30.28
C VAL A 580 1.87 -11.02 -30.48
N PRO A 581 2.93 -10.98 -31.30
CA PRO A 581 3.80 -12.14 -31.45
C PRO A 581 4.35 -12.46 -30.07
N ASN A 582 4.24 -13.72 -29.65
CA ASN A 582 5.03 -14.23 -28.53
C ASN A 582 6.49 -13.87 -28.81
N ALA A 583 6.96 -12.79 -28.20
CA ALA A 583 8.37 -12.53 -28.18
C ALA A 583 8.97 -13.72 -27.43
N LYS A 584 9.75 -14.51 -28.17
CA LYS A 584 10.44 -15.73 -27.80
C LYS A 584 10.91 -15.66 -26.34
N LEU A 585 10.09 -16.12 -25.41
CA LEU A 585 10.56 -16.55 -24.10
C LEU A 585 11.05 -17.98 -24.34
N PRO A 586 12.31 -18.32 -24.04
CA PRO A 586 12.81 -19.67 -24.18
C PRO A 586 12.26 -20.53 -23.05
N TYR A 587 10.95 -20.82 -23.08
CA TYR A 587 10.39 -21.93 -22.32
C TYR A 587 10.46 -23.16 -23.22
N TYR A 588 11.54 -23.92 -23.08
CA TYR A 588 11.67 -25.25 -23.68
C TYR A 588 10.79 -26.23 -22.89
N ASN A 589 9.65 -26.62 -23.45
CA ASN A 589 8.96 -27.84 -23.03
C ASN A 589 9.43 -28.99 -23.91
N TRP A 590 10.10 -29.96 -23.30
CA TRP A 590 10.54 -31.17 -23.96
C TRP A 590 9.44 -32.22 -23.85
N LYS A 591 9.02 -32.79 -24.98
CA LYS A 591 8.17 -33.99 -25.00
C LYS A 591 8.99 -35.13 -25.59
N ILE A 592 9.19 -36.19 -24.82
CA ILE A 592 9.80 -37.43 -25.31
C ILE A 592 8.68 -38.23 -25.98
N GLU A 593 8.77 -38.44 -27.29
CA GLU A 593 7.96 -39.46 -27.96
C GLU A 593 8.78 -40.73 -28.10
N HIS A 594 8.29 -41.83 -27.54
CA HIS A 594 8.80 -43.16 -27.85
C HIS A 594 8.24 -43.61 -29.21
N LYS A 595 9.10 -43.61 -30.24
CA LYS A 595 8.96 -44.55 -31.36
C LYS A 595 10.04 -45.62 -31.26
N PRO A 596 9.76 -46.89 -31.58
CA PRO A 596 10.77 -47.93 -31.53
C PRO A 596 11.87 -47.60 -32.54
N GLY A 597 13.09 -47.35 -32.04
CA GLY A 597 14.30 -47.21 -32.87
C GLY A 597 14.77 -45.80 -33.26
N PHE A 598 14.17 -44.71 -32.76
CA PHE A 598 14.69 -43.35 -33.04
C PHE A 598 14.57 -42.42 -31.83
N PHE A 599 15.71 -42.02 -31.25
CA PHE A 599 15.80 -40.97 -30.22
C PHE A 599 16.10 -39.64 -30.92
N GLY A 600 15.06 -38.85 -31.18
CA GLY A 600 15.19 -37.54 -31.82
C GLY A 600 14.39 -36.49 -31.08
N ILE A 601 15.07 -35.53 -30.45
CA ILE A 601 14.45 -34.41 -29.76
C ILE A 601 14.00 -33.37 -30.80
N ARG A 602 12.70 -33.10 -30.91
CA ARG A 602 12.18 -31.93 -31.66
C ARG A 602 11.56 -30.91 -30.72
N CYS A 603 11.97 -29.66 -30.91
CA CYS A 603 11.41 -28.49 -30.25
C CYS A 603 10.06 -28.13 -30.90
N PHE A 604 8.97 -28.10 -30.12
CA PHE A 604 7.71 -27.50 -30.55
C PHE A 604 7.52 -26.13 -29.88
N GLN A 605 7.12 -25.13 -30.66
CA GLN A 605 6.65 -23.83 -30.16
C GLN A 605 5.19 -23.96 -29.73
N ASN A 606 4.85 -23.56 -28.50
CA ASN A 606 3.44 -23.39 -28.12
C ASN A 606 2.87 -22.17 -28.86
N MET A 607 1.85 -22.40 -29.69
CA MET A 607 0.95 -21.36 -30.17
C MET A 607 -0.11 -21.06 -29.09
N ASP A 608 -0.38 -19.75 -28.92
CA ASP A 608 -1.56 -19.12 -28.34
C ASP A 608 -1.96 -19.46 -26.88
N LYS A 609 -1.35 -18.75 -25.91
CA LYS A 609 -2.08 -18.37 -24.69
C LYS A 609 -2.73 -17.01 -24.93
N ASP A 610 -4.05 -16.93 -24.79
CA ASP A 610 -4.79 -15.67 -24.88
C ASP A 610 -4.21 -14.65 -23.88
N ILE A 611 -3.68 -13.55 -24.41
CA ILE A 611 -3.06 -12.47 -23.64
C ILE A 611 -4.17 -11.62 -23.00
N SER A 612 -4.36 -11.66 -21.69
CA SER A 612 -5.31 -10.76 -21.02
C SER A 612 -4.64 -9.43 -20.65
N LEU A 613 -5.30 -8.30 -20.94
CA LEU A 613 -4.85 -6.99 -20.44
C LEU A 613 -5.17 -6.90 -18.94
N SER A 614 -4.16 -6.67 -18.10
CA SER A 614 -4.39 -6.33 -16.69
C SER A 614 -5.06 -4.97 -16.58
N GLY A 615 -5.67 -4.69 -15.43
CA GLY A 615 -6.30 -3.39 -15.19
C GLY A 615 -5.31 -2.22 -15.25
N GLU A 616 -4.04 -2.43 -14.90
CA GLU A 616 -3.00 -1.40 -14.97
C GLU A 616 -2.71 -1.01 -16.42
N HIS A 617 -2.61 -1.99 -17.33
CA HIS A 617 -2.37 -1.71 -18.75
C HIS A 617 -3.53 -0.95 -19.38
N VAL A 618 -4.76 -1.29 -18.98
CA VAL A 618 -5.98 -0.63 -19.46
C VAL A 618 -6.05 0.84 -19.01
N ARG A 619 -5.60 1.12 -17.79
CA ARG A 619 -5.68 2.46 -17.21
C ARG A 619 -4.48 3.34 -17.55
N GLU A 620 -3.42 2.82 -18.13
CA GLU A 620 -2.24 3.63 -18.46
C GLU A 620 -2.65 4.90 -19.24
N GLY A 621 -2.28 6.08 -18.72
CA GLY A 621 -2.59 7.37 -19.30
C GLY A 621 -4.05 7.81 -19.23
N LEU A 622 -4.90 7.12 -18.45
CA LEU A 622 -6.27 7.50 -18.17
C LEU A 622 -6.31 8.61 -17.12
N THR A 623 -7.02 9.70 -17.42
CA THR A 623 -7.54 10.63 -16.41
C THR A 623 -9.03 10.36 -16.26
N CYS A 624 -9.49 10.06 -15.05
CA CYS A 624 -10.89 9.78 -14.76
C CYS A 624 -11.30 10.45 -13.45
N ILE A 625 -12.47 11.07 -13.45
CA ILE A 625 -13.09 11.65 -12.27
C ILE A 625 -14.45 10.99 -12.11
N ILE A 626 -14.71 10.45 -10.92
CA ILE A 626 -16.01 9.91 -10.55
C ILE A 626 -16.51 10.59 -9.28
N SER A 627 -17.71 11.15 -9.38
CA SER A 627 -18.44 11.72 -8.25
C SER A 627 -19.75 10.97 -8.06
N VAL A 628 -19.92 10.35 -6.90
CA VAL A 628 -21.17 9.70 -6.51
C VAL A 628 -21.91 10.54 -5.47
N LYS A 629 -23.22 10.57 -5.58
CA LYS A 629 -24.14 11.14 -4.61
C LYS A 629 -24.91 9.99 -3.96
N VAL A 630 -24.63 9.75 -2.69
CA VAL A 630 -25.13 8.61 -1.91
C VAL A 630 -25.98 9.14 -0.75
N PRO A 631 -27.23 8.68 -0.57
CA PRO A 631 -28.10 9.14 0.52
C PRO A 631 -27.53 8.86 1.92
N SER A 632 -26.99 7.66 2.12
CA SER A 632 -26.39 7.21 3.38
C SER A 632 -24.96 6.70 3.15
N PRO A 633 -23.97 7.58 2.97
CA PRO A 633 -22.59 7.16 2.79
C PRO A 633 -22.02 6.58 4.08
N GLU A 634 -21.26 5.51 3.95
CA GLU A 634 -20.46 4.91 5.02
C GLU A 634 -18.99 5.09 4.64
N PHE A 635 -18.23 5.76 5.50
CA PHE A 635 -16.80 5.96 5.31
C PHE A 635 -15.98 5.13 6.29
N GLU A 636 -14.80 4.70 5.86
CA GLU A 636 -13.81 4.11 6.77
C GLU A 636 -13.19 5.23 7.62
N GLY A 637 -13.62 5.33 8.88
CA GLY A 637 -13.11 6.32 9.84
C GLY A 637 -13.64 7.75 9.66
N GLN A 638 -13.28 8.62 10.60
CA GLN A 638 -13.82 9.99 10.68
C GLN A 638 -13.30 10.92 9.57
N THR A 639 -12.10 10.67 9.04
CA THR A 639 -11.47 11.51 8.01
C THR A 639 -12.09 11.36 6.62
N LYS A 640 -13.11 10.48 6.48
CA LYS A 640 -13.90 10.27 5.26
C LYS A 640 -13.05 9.98 4.01
N THR A 641 -11.94 9.27 4.17
CA THR A 641 -10.95 9.09 3.10
C THR A 641 -11.29 7.95 2.14
N ARG A 642 -12.13 6.99 2.56
CA ARG A 642 -12.51 5.82 1.76
C ARG A 642 -13.99 5.49 1.90
N LEU A 643 -14.69 5.31 0.78
CA LEU A 643 -16.11 4.93 0.75
C LEU A 643 -16.30 3.41 0.91
N GLY A 644 -17.13 3.00 1.85
CA GLY A 644 -17.34 1.60 2.26
C GLY A 644 -18.60 0.93 1.71
N ASN A 645 -19.59 1.69 1.22
CA ASN A 645 -20.90 1.16 0.74
C ASN A 645 -20.75 0.09 -0.37
N PRO A 646 -21.01 -1.20 -0.11
CA PRO A 646 -20.82 -2.26 -1.09
C PRO A 646 -21.76 -2.17 -2.31
N GLU A 647 -22.97 -1.66 -2.10
CA GLU A 647 -23.98 -1.44 -3.13
C GLU A 647 -23.53 -0.44 -4.19
N VAL A 648 -22.82 0.62 -3.78
CA VAL A 648 -22.29 1.66 -4.68
C VAL A 648 -21.34 1.05 -5.70
N ARG A 649 -20.51 0.07 -5.31
CA ARG A 649 -19.60 -0.62 -6.25
C ARG A 649 -20.39 -1.26 -7.39
N LYS A 650 -21.45 -2.00 -7.08
CA LYS A 650 -22.24 -2.73 -8.07
C LYS A 650 -22.94 -1.77 -9.03
N VAL A 651 -23.55 -0.71 -8.49
CA VAL A 651 -24.28 0.29 -9.27
C VAL A 651 -23.33 1.04 -10.21
N VAL A 652 -22.15 1.43 -9.73
CA VAL A 652 -21.12 2.08 -10.54
C VAL A 652 -20.56 1.13 -11.60
N GLU A 653 -20.16 -0.09 -11.23
CA GLU A 653 -19.60 -1.08 -12.16
C GLU A 653 -20.56 -1.33 -13.34
N GLN A 654 -21.85 -1.56 -13.06
CA GLN A 654 -22.86 -1.82 -14.08
C GLN A 654 -23.11 -0.60 -14.96
N SER A 655 -23.30 0.58 -14.36
CA SER A 655 -23.59 1.82 -15.10
C SER A 655 -22.45 2.23 -16.03
N VAL A 656 -21.21 2.15 -15.53
CA VAL A 656 -20.02 2.46 -16.33
C VAL A 656 -19.82 1.43 -17.43
N GLN A 657 -20.01 0.14 -17.14
CA GLN A 657 -19.85 -0.91 -18.15
C GLN A 657 -20.86 -0.75 -19.30
N GLU A 658 -22.13 -0.49 -18.98
CA GLU A 658 -23.19 -0.27 -19.97
C GLU A 658 -22.87 0.92 -20.88
N TYR A 659 -22.64 2.10 -20.28
CA TYR A 659 -22.37 3.32 -21.03
C TYR A 659 -21.08 3.24 -21.86
N LEU A 660 -20.00 2.71 -21.27
CA LEU A 660 -18.73 2.60 -21.97
C LEU A 660 -18.78 1.59 -23.12
N THR A 661 -19.58 0.52 -22.98
CA THR A 661 -19.79 -0.44 -24.07
C THR A 661 -20.51 0.23 -25.24
N GLU A 662 -21.60 0.94 -24.98
CA GLU A 662 -22.35 1.68 -25.99
C GLU A 662 -21.48 2.73 -26.69
N TYR A 663 -20.75 3.55 -25.92
CA TYR A 663 -19.87 4.58 -26.45
C TYR A 663 -18.77 3.99 -27.37
N LEU A 664 -18.08 2.93 -26.92
CA LEU A 664 -17.00 2.32 -27.70
C LEU A 664 -17.49 1.55 -28.93
N GLU A 665 -18.74 1.06 -28.94
CA GLU A 665 -19.36 0.48 -30.14
C GLU A 665 -19.66 1.55 -31.19
N LEU A 666 -20.02 2.77 -30.78
CA LEU A 666 -20.27 3.91 -31.66
C LEU A 666 -18.99 4.61 -32.13
N HIS A 667 -17.88 4.49 -31.39
CA HIS A 667 -16.61 5.16 -31.64
C HIS A 667 -15.43 4.15 -31.79
N PRO A 668 -15.38 3.38 -32.89
CA PRO A 668 -14.36 2.34 -33.09
C PRO A 668 -12.93 2.88 -33.21
N ASP A 669 -12.75 4.10 -33.72
CA ASP A 669 -11.47 4.81 -33.82
C ASP A 669 -10.87 5.13 -32.43
N VAL A 670 -11.73 5.54 -31.50
CA VAL A 670 -11.37 5.77 -30.10
C VAL A 670 -11.01 4.46 -29.42
N LEU A 671 -11.83 3.41 -29.63
CA LEU A 671 -11.57 2.07 -29.11
C LEU A 671 -10.20 1.54 -29.58
N ASP A 672 -9.90 1.63 -30.87
CA ASP A 672 -8.64 1.17 -31.44
C ASP A 672 -7.43 1.93 -30.85
N SER A 673 -7.58 3.23 -30.64
CA SER A 673 -6.54 4.07 -30.02
C SER A 673 -6.27 3.66 -28.56
N ILE A 674 -7.33 3.43 -27.78
CA ILE A 674 -7.24 2.99 -26.38
C ILE A 674 -6.63 1.58 -26.29
N LEU A 675 -7.08 0.64 -27.14
CA LEU A 675 -6.55 -0.72 -27.18
C LEU A 675 -5.08 -0.74 -27.60
N SER A 676 -4.71 0.06 -28.62
CA SER A 676 -3.32 0.20 -29.06
C SER A 676 -2.41 0.68 -27.93
N LYS A 677 -2.84 1.72 -27.19
CA LYS A 677 -2.13 2.20 -26.01
C LYS A 677 -2.00 1.12 -24.93
N SER A 678 -3.11 0.46 -24.57
CA SER A 678 -3.13 -0.60 -23.56
C SER A 678 -2.22 -1.78 -23.93
N LEU A 679 -2.12 -2.11 -25.23
CA LEU A 679 -1.22 -3.16 -25.73
C LEU A 679 0.25 -2.72 -25.68
N ASN A 680 0.54 -1.44 -25.93
CA ASN A 680 1.89 -0.92 -25.79
C ASN A 680 2.32 -0.91 -24.31
N ALA A 681 1.44 -0.52 -23.39
CA ALA A 681 1.64 -0.63 -21.95
C ALA A 681 1.98 -2.08 -21.54
N LEU A 682 1.19 -3.05 -22.02
CA LEU A 682 1.46 -4.47 -21.78
C LEU A 682 2.82 -4.90 -22.35
N LYS A 683 3.17 -4.49 -23.58
CA LYS A 683 4.47 -4.83 -24.19
C LYS A 683 5.62 -4.27 -23.35
N ALA A 684 5.51 -3.02 -22.90
CA ALA A 684 6.49 -2.37 -22.03
C ALA A 684 6.60 -3.11 -20.69
N ALA A 685 5.47 -3.49 -20.07
CA ALA A 685 5.45 -4.26 -18.83
C ALA A 685 6.09 -5.66 -18.99
N LEU A 686 5.84 -6.36 -20.10
CA LEU A 686 6.48 -7.64 -20.42
C LEU A 686 7.98 -7.47 -20.68
N ALA A 687 8.39 -6.40 -21.38
CA ALA A 687 9.79 -6.07 -21.59
C ALA A 687 10.50 -5.73 -20.27
N ALA A 688 9.86 -4.95 -19.39
CA ALA A 688 10.35 -4.65 -18.05
C ALA A 688 10.44 -5.93 -17.19
N LYS A 689 9.46 -6.84 -17.27
CA LYS A 689 9.52 -8.15 -16.62
C LYS A 689 10.73 -8.96 -17.10
N ARG A 690 11.00 -9.01 -18.41
CA ARG A 690 12.20 -9.67 -18.95
C ARG A 690 13.49 -9.00 -18.48
N ALA A 691 13.52 -7.67 -18.44
CA ALA A 691 14.68 -6.94 -17.96
C ALA A 691 14.93 -7.22 -16.47
N ARG A 692 13.87 -7.26 -15.65
CA ARG A 692 13.92 -7.70 -14.24
C ARG A 692 14.45 -9.13 -14.10
N GLU A 693 13.93 -10.06 -14.90
CA GLU A 693 14.39 -11.45 -14.91
C GLU A 693 15.85 -11.57 -15.34
N LEU A 694 16.30 -10.79 -16.33
CA LEU A 694 17.71 -10.73 -16.75
C LEU A 694 18.61 -10.20 -15.62
N VAL A 695 18.19 -9.14 -14.91
CA VAL A 695 18.91 -8.62 -13.74
C VAL A 695 18.95 -9.67 -12.62
N ARG A 696 17.85 -10.37 -12.37
CA ARG A 696 17.76 -11.45 -11.38
C ARG A 696 18.62 -12.65 -11.76
N GLN A 697 18.64 -13.06 -13.02
CA GLN A 697 19.50 -14.14 -13.52
C GLN A 697 20.98 -13.76 -13.44
N LYS A 698 21.35 -12.51 -13.78
CA LYS A 698 22.71 -12.01 -13.58
C LYS A 698 23.13 -11.99 -12.10
N SER A 699 22.20 -11.71 -11.20
CA SER A 699 22.41 -11.77 -9.74
C SER A 699 22.61 -13.21 -9.22
N VAL A 700 21.87 -14.18 -9.78
CA VAL A 700 21.92 -15.60 -9.33
C VAL A 700 23.10 -16.39 -9.95
N LEU A 701 23.54 -16.08 -11.18
CA LEU A 701 24.52 -16.89 -11.91
C LEU A 701 26.00 -16.47 -11.76
N LYS A 702 26.34 -15.40 -11.03
CA LYS A 702 27.75 -15.04 -10.76
C LYS A 702 27.91 -14.28 -9.43
N SER A 703 28.79 -14.76 -8.57
CA SER A 703 29.40 -13.99 -7.47
C SER A 703 30.33 -12.85 -7.93
N SER A 704 30.27 -12.39 -9.19
CA SER A 704 31.23 -11.39 -9.71
C SER A 704 30.81 -10.79 -11.06
N SER A 705 29.84 -9.87 -11.07
CA SER A 705 29.97 -8.71 -11.96
C SER A 705 29.22 -7.53 -11.35
N LEU A 706 29.78 -7.01 -10.26
CA LEU A 706 29.47 -5.66 -9.81
C LEU A 706 29.69 -4.67 -10.97
N PRO A 707 28.99 -3.53 -11.00
CA PRO A 707 29.19 -2.52 -12.03
C PRO A 707 30.68 -2.19 -12.18
N GLY A 708 31.21 -2.18 -13.40
CA GLY A 708 32.64 -1.95 -13.63
C GLY A 708 33.15 -0.58 -13.13
N LYS A 709 32.23 0.37 -12.89
CA LYS A 709 32.51 1.69 -12.31
C LYS A 709 32.55 1.70 -10.78
N LEU A 710 31.94 0.70 -10.12
CA LEU A 710 31.90 0.63 -8.67
C LEU A 710 33.31 0.34 -8.15
N ALA A 711 33.86 1.27 -7.38
CA ALA A 711 34.98 0.97 -6.52
C ALA A 711 34.43 0.41 -5.21
N ASP A 712 34.48 -0.89 -5.02
CA ASP A 712 33.89 -1.54 -3.84
C ASP A 712 34.73 -1.36 -2.57
N CYS A 713 34.16 -1.62 -1.39
CA CYS A 713 34.89 -1.74 -0.13
C CYS A 713 35.28 -3.21 0.15
N SER A 714 36.20 -3.44 1.08
CA SER A 714 36.61 -4.81 1.45
C SER A 714 35.72 -5.46 2.50
N SER A 715 35.02 -4.67 3.32
CA SER A 715 34.08 -5.19 4.31
C SER A 715 32.85 -5.77 3.61
N THR A 716 32.35 -6.86 4.20
CA THR A 716 31.12 -7.53 3.79
C THR A 716 29.99 -7.30 4.78
N ASP A 717 30.25 -6.57 5.87
CA ASP A 717 29.24 -6.22 6.87
C ASP A 717 28.48 -4.95 6.42
N PRO A 718 27.19 -5.06 6.09
CA PRO A 718 26.40 -3.93 5.62
C PRO A 718 26.26 -2.79 6.65
N GLU A 719 26.35 -3.09 7.96
CA GLU A 719 26.15 -2.09 9.01
C GLU A 719 27.27 -1.05 9.07
N GLU A 720 28.53 -1.48 8.91
CA GLU A 720 29.68 -0.59 8.83
C GLU A 720 29.96 -0.08 7.42
N SER A 721 29.46 -0.78 6.39
CA SER A 721 29.72 -0.46 5.00
C SER A 721 28.89 0.72 4.49
N GLU A 722 29.56 1.63 3.79
CA GLU A 722 28.98 2.86 3.27
C GLU A 722 29.29 2.99 1.78
N ILE A 723 28.41 3.66 1.04
CA ILE A 723 28.63 3.95 -0.38
C ILE A 723 28.42 5.43 -0.66
N PHE A 724 29.38 6.04 -1.35
CA PHE A 724 29.28 7.40 -1.86
C PHE A 724 28.89 7.38 -3.33
N ILE A 725 27.73 7.95 -3.63
CA ILE A 725 27.26 8.19 -5.00
C ILE A 725 27.71 9.59 -5.39
N VAL A 726 28.64 9.67 -6.35
CA VAL A 726 29.36 10.91 -6.69
C VAL A 726 29.07 11.39 -8.10
N GLU A 727 29.07 12.70 -8.28
CA GLU A 727 28.86 13.37 -9.56
C GLU A 727 30.13 13.30 -10.43
N GLY A 728 30.10 12.46 -11.47
CA GLY A 728 31.16 12.39 -12.47
C GLY A 728 32.39 11.57 -12.08
N ASP A 729 33.18 11.22 -13.10
CA ASP A 729 34.42 10.44 -12.95
C ASP A 729 35.54 11.27 -12.24
N SER A 730 35.47 12.61 -12.29
CA SER A 730 36.45 13.51 -11.64
C SER A 730 36.35 13.46 -10.11
N ALA A 731 35.17 13.80 -9.56
CA ALA A 731 34.91 13.71 -8.12
C ALA A 731 35.03 12.26 -7.63
N GLY A 732 34.61 11.28 -8.45
CA GLY A 732 34.83 9.86 -8.16
C GLY A 732 36.29 9.45 -8.09
N GLY A 733 37.17 10.06 -8.89
CA GLY A 733 38.61 9.86 -8.83
C GLY A 733 39.21 10.32 -7.49
N SER A 734 38.87 11.54 -7.06
CA SER A 734 39.33 12.09 -5.76
C SER A 734 38.77 11.30 -4.58
N ALA A 735 37.46 10.98 -4.59
CA ALA A 735 36.82 10.19 -3.54
C ALA A 735 37.39 8.76 -3.45
N LYS A 736 37.67 8.12 -4.59
CA LYS A 736 38.30 6.79 -4.62
C LYS A 736 39.71 6.77 -4.02
N GLN A 737 40.45 7.86 -4.17
CA GLN A 737 41.80 8.01 -3.61
C GLN A 737 41.78 8.35 -2.13
N GLY A 738 40.83 9.17 -1.68
CA GLY A 738 40.74 9.65 -0.29
C GLY A 738 40.03 8.71 0.69
N ARG A 739 39.18 7.80 0.20
CA ARG A 739 38.37 6.92 1.05
C ARG A 739 39.17 5.95 1.91
N ASP A 740 38.56 5.51 3.01
CA ASP A 740 38.94 4.24 3.65
C ASP A 740 38.34 3.07 2.86
N ARG A 741 39.23 2.33 2.17
CA ARG A 741 38.85 1.19 1.33
C ARG A 741 38.26 0.03 2.14
N ARG A 742 38.44 0.03 3.46
CA ARG A 742 37.92 -1.01 4.33
C ARG A 742 36.40 -1.06 4.29
N PHE A 743 35.74 0.09 4.43
CA PHE A 743 34.27 0.14 4.60
C PHE A 743 33.57 1.14 3.66
N GLN A 744 34.30 1.94 2.87
CA GLN A 744 33.68 2.93 1.96
C GLN A 744 33.78 2.51 0.49
N ALA A 745 32.65 2.36 -0.18
CA ALA A 745 32.50 2.15 -1.61
C ALA A 745 32.22 3.48 -2.35
N ILE A 746 32.65 3.60 -3.62
CA ILE A 746 32.41 4.79 -4.46
C ILE A 746 31.74 4.36 -5.77
N LEU A 747 30.63 5.02 -6.09
CA LEU A 747 29.91 4.83 -7.35
C LEU A 747 29.79 6.17 -8.10
N PRO A 748 30.64 6.41 -9.12
CA PRO A 748 30.54 7.59 -9.96
C PRO A 748 29.40 7.48 -10.96
N LEU A 749 28.62 8.56 -11.09
CA LEU A 749 27.54 8.70 -12.06
C LEU A 749 28.01 9.47 -13.29
N ARG A 750 27.53 9.10 -14.48
CA ARG A 750 27.79 9.86 -15.71
C ARG A 750 26.60 10.71 -16.12
N GLY A 751 26.76 12.03 -16.01
CA GLY A 751 25.74 12.99 -16.39
C GLY A 751 24.47 12.90 -15.55
N LYS A 752 23.37 13.44 -16.05
CA LYS A 752 22.09 13.48 -15.36
C LYS A 752 21.38 12.13 -15.44
N ILE A 753 20.85 11.68 -14.31
CA ILE A 753 20.08 10.43 -14.21
C ILE A 753 18.75 10.57 -14.95
N LEU A 754 18.23 9.46 -15.47
CA LEU A 754 16.90 9.40 -16.06
C LEU A 754 15.83 9.82 -15.04
N ASN A 755 15.01 10.82 -15.37
CA ASN A 755 13.82 11.12 -14.58
C ASN A 755 12.78 10.01 -14.77
N ILE A 756 12.70 9.11 -13.81
CA ILE A 756 11.81 7.94 -13.84
C ILE A 756 10.33 8.30 -13.66
N GLU A 757 9.98 9.50 -13.19
CA GLU A 757 8.59 9.96 -13.06
C GLU A 757 7.93 10.18 -14.43
N ARG A 758 8.75 10.42 -15.46
CA ARG A 758 8.30 10.76 -16.83
C ARG A 758 8.49 9.63 -17.84
N ARG A 759 8.92 8.46 -17.39
CA ARG A 759 9.33 7.34 -18.26
C ARG A 759 8.69 6.06 -17.77
N ASP A 760 8.43 5.15 -18.70
CA ASP A 760 7.96 3.81 -18.37
C ASP A 760 9.05 2.96 -17.68
N GLU A 761 8.63 1.85 -17.08
CA GLU A 761 9.55 0.94 -16.38
C GLU A 761 10.58 0.29 -17.32
N GLU A 762 10.25 0.10 -18.61
CA GLU A 762 11.17 -0.48 -19.58
C GLU A 762 12.38 0.44 -19.80
N ALA A 763 12.13 1.73 -20.01
CA ALA A 763 13.17 2.75 -20.15
C ALA A 763 14.04 2.85 -18.89
N MET A 764 13.42 2.74 -17.70
CA MET A 764 14.14 2.68 -16.43
C MET A 764 15.09 1.48 -16.39
N TYR A 765 14.61 0.27 -16.66
CA TYR A 765 15.45 -0.94 -16.62
C TYR A 765 16.44 -1.02 -17.79
N LYS A 766 16.25 -0.30 -18.90
CA LYS A 766 17.26 -0.21 -19.98
C LYS A 766 18.37 0.79 -19.68
N ASN A 767 18.16 1.72 -18.75
CA ASN A 767 19.15 2.73 -18.40
C ASN A 767 20.31 2.11 -17.61
N GLU A 768 21.53 2.31 -18.09
CA GLU A 768 22.74 1.71 -17.51
C GLU A 768 23.02 2.24 -16.09
N GLU A 769 22.85 3.55 -15.84
CA GLU A 769 23.10 4.15 -14.53
C GLU A 769 22.10 3.63 -13.46
N ILE A 770 20.83 3.49 -13.82
CA ILE A 770 19.82 2.88 -12.95
C ILE A 770 20.12 1.40 -12.67
N GLN A 771 20.50 0.63 -13.70
CA GLN A 771 20.93 -0.77 -13.50
C GLN A 771 22.13 -0.86 -12.55
N ASN A 772 23.12 0.02 -12.74
CA ASN A 772 24.31 0.07 -11.90
C ASN A 772 23.96 0.40 -10.45
N LEU A 773 23.03 1.34 -10.20
CA LEU A 773 22.55 1.66 -8.86
C LEU A 773 21.86 0.47 -8.19
N ILE A 774 20.92 -0.18 -8.90
CA ILE A 774 20.18 -1.34 -8.38
C ILE A 774 21.14 -2.48 -8.01
N LEU A 775 22.10 -2.78 -8.91
CA LEU A 775 23.08 -3.84 -8.71
C LEU A 775 24.10 -3.50 -7.62
N ALA A 776 24.62 -2.28 -7.60
CA ALA A 776 25.62 -1.85 -6.63
C ALA A 776 25.07 -1.91 -5.20
N LEU A 777 23.84 -1.42 -5.00
CA LEU A 777 23.22 -1.32 -3.68
C LEU A 777 22.57 -2.63 -3.22
N GLY A 778 22.17 -3.50 -4.16
CA GLY A 778 21.40 -4.70 -3.83
C GLY A 778 19.92 -4.40 -3.56
N LEU A 779 19.33 -3.42 -4.26
CA LEU A 779 17.93 -2.99 -4.03
C LEU A 779 16.87 -4.05 -4.37
N GLY A 780 17.29 -5.15 -5.00
CA GLY A 780 16.39 -6.17 -5.50
C GLY A 780 15.55 -5.68 -6.68
N VAL A 781 14.36 -6.22 -6.82
CA VAL A 781 13.44 -5.91 -7.90
C VAL A 781 12.32 -5.01 -7.38
N LYS A 782 12.02 -3.92 -8.10
CA LYS A 782 10.90 -3.02 -7.78
C LYS A 782 9.60 -3.81 -7.56
N GLY A 783 8.97 -3.60 -6.40
CA GLY A 783 7.71 -4.21 -6.00
C GLY A 783 7.83 -5.51 -5.20
N GLU A 784 9.04 -6.05 -4.99
CA GLU A 784 9.28 -7.07 -3.98
C GLU A 784 9.45 -6.42 -2.59
N ASP A 785 9.14 -7.16 -1.53
CA ASP A 785 9.32 -6.69 -0.15
C ASP A 785 10.78 -6.30 0.08
N PHE A 786 10.99 -5.08 0.59
CA PHE A 786 12.32 -4.61 0.94
C PHE A 786 12.91 -5.47 2.05
N LYS A 787 14.12 -5.96 1.84
CA LYS A 787 14.89 -6.69 2.85
C LYS A 787 16.15 -5.93 3.14
N LYS A 788 16.25 -5.37 4.34
CA LYS A 788 17.44 -4.64 4.78
C LYS A 788 18.70 -5.50 4.70
N ASP A 789 18.61 -6.77 5.08
CA ASP A 789 19.71 -7.75 5.02
C ASP A 789 20.25 -8.00 3.60
N ALA A 790 19.47 -7.70 2.56
CA ALA A 790 19.91 -7.82 1.17
C ALA A 790 20.63 -6.56 0.66
N LEU A 791 20.54 -5.45 1.41
CA LEU A 791 21.21 -4.20 1.10
C LEU A 791 22.70 -4.34 1.42
N ARG A 792 23.56 -3.91 0.50
CA ARG A 792 25.02 -4.05 0.64
C ARG A 792 25.66 -2.99 1.54
N TYR A 793 25.00 -1.83 1.68
CA TYR A 793 25.49 -0.70 2.45
C TYR A 793 24.33 -0.06 3.21
N HIS A 794 24.38 -0.03 4.54
CA HIS A 794 23.34 0.60 5.35
C HIS A 794 23.44 2.13 5.34
N ARG A 795 24.54 2.71 4.82
CA ARG A 795 24.69 4.15 4.61
C ARG A 795 24.94 4.45 3.15
N ILE A 796 23.93 5.02 2.50
CA ILE A 796 23.96 5.48 1.11
C ILE A 796 24.11 7.00 1.15
N ILE A 797 25.28 7.50 0.79
CA ILE A 797 25.63 8.92 0.89
C ILE A 797 25.64 9.52 -0.52
N ILE A 798 24.73 10.46 -0.76
CA ILE A 798 24.69 11.26 -2.00
C ILE A 798 25.67 12.43 -1.83
N LEU A 799 26.71 12.46 -2.67
CA LEU A 799 27.75 13.47 -2.63
C LEU A 799 27.84 14.15 -4.01
N THR A 800 27.09 15.24 -4.17
CA THR A 800 26.99 16.05 -5.40
C THR A 800 27.63 17.41 -5.19
N ASP A 801 27.97 18.09 -6.29
CA ASP A 801 28.51 19.45 -6.20
C ASP A 801 27.48 20.44 -5.63
N ALA A 802 27.98 21.52 -5.04
CA ALA A 802 27.17 22.58 -4.44
C ALA A 802 26.71 23.61 -5.49
N ASP A 803 26.28 23.13 -6.66
CA ASP A 803 25.83 23.93 -7.78
C ASP A 803 24.43 23.50 -8.26
N VAL A 804 23.97 24.10 -9.36
CA VAL A 804 22.65 23.84 -9.94
C VAL A 804 22.52 22.43 -10.51
N ASP A 805 23.61 21.85 -11.03
CA ASP A 805 23.61 20.53 -11.64
C ASP A 805 23.65 19.43 -10.58
N GLY A 806 24.44 19.60 -9.52
CA GLY A 806 24.44 18.74 -8.35
C GLY A 806 23.11 18.75 -7.62
N ALA A 807 22.46 19.91 -7.47
CA ALA A 807 21.10 20.00 -6.93
C ALA A 807 20.07 19.23 -7.79
N HIS A 808 20.21 19.29 -9.11
CA HIS A 808 19.36 18.56 -10.04
C HIS A 808 19.59 17.05 -9.96
N ILE A 809 20.84 16.58 -9.97
CA ILE A 809 21.19 15.16 -9.82
C ILE A 809 20.70 14.62 -8.48
N ARG A 810 20.88 15.37 -7.40
CA ARG A 810 20.35 15.01 -6.08
C ARG A 810 18.84 14.84 -6.12
N THR A 811 18.11 15.77 -6.74
CA THR A 811 16.65 15.66 -6.88
C THR A 811 16.23 14.42 -7.68
N LEU A 812 16.95 14.08 -8.75
CA LEU A 812 16.71 12.88 -9.55
C LEU A 812 16.97 11.59 -8.75
N LEU A 813 18.05 11.53 -7.97
CA LEU A 813 18.37 10.41 -7.08
C LEU A 813 17.30 10.22 -6.00
N LEU A 814 16.87 11.30 -5.35
CA LEU A 814 15.83 11.23 -4.33
C LEU A 814 14.50 10.77 -4.92
N THR A 815 14.16 11.25 -6.13
CA THR A 815 12.98 10.77 -6.86
C THR A 815 13.10 9.28 -7.18
N PHE A 816 14.28 8.84 -7.63
CA PHE A 816 14.56 7.43 -7.87
C PHE A 816 14.35 6.57 -6.63
N PHE A 817 15.02 6.89 -5.52
CA PHE A 817 14.90 6.11 -4.28
C PHE A 817 13.46 6.12 -3.75
N PHE A 818 12.78 7.27 -3.78
CA PHE A 818 11.42 7.39 -3.25
C PHE A 818 10.42 6.54 -4.04
N ARG A 819 10.54 6.50 -5.37
CA ARG A 819 9.65 5.73 -6.26
C ARG A 819 10.03 4.26 -6.40
N TYR A 820 11.31 3.94 -6.30
CA TYR A 820 11.81 2.58 -6.48
C TYR A 820 11.76 1.78 -5.18
N GLN A 821 12.23 2.37 -4.07
CA GLN A 821 12.29 1.70 -2.77
C GLN A 821 12.20 2.71 -1.62
N ARG A 822 10.97 3.14 -1.29
CA ARG A 822 10.71 4.12 -0.22
C ARG A 822 11.24 3.68 1.14
N ALA A 823 11.24 2.37 1.41
CA ALA A 823 11.69 1.80 2.67
C ALA A 823 13.14 2.20 3.05
N LEU A 824 13.97 2.63 2.09
CA LEU A 824 15.31 3.16 2.38
C LEU A 824 15.28 4.44 3.24
N PHE A 825 14.24 5.27 3.09
CA PHE A 825 14.05 6.47 3.93
C PHE A 825 13.48 6.09 5.29
N ASP A 826 12.52 5.15 5.32
CA ASP A 826 11.88 4.67 6.54
C ASP A 826 12.91 3.99 7.47
N GLU A 827 13.88 3.28 6.90
CA GLU A 827 15.01 2.62 7.59
C GLU A 827 16.20 3.55 7.87
N GLY A 828 16.14 4.81 7.43
CA GLY A 828 17.18 5.81 7.68
C GLY A 828 18.51 5.57 6.96
N CYS A 829 18.49 4.92 5.79
CA CYS A 829 19.70 4.54 5.06
C CYS A 829 20.25 5.64 4.12
N ILE A 830 19.46 6.68 3.82
CA ILE A 830 19.82 7.73 2.85
C ILE A 830 20.40 8.97 3.55
N TYR A 831 21.57 9.42 3.09
CA TYR A 831 22.28 10.58 3.61
C TYR A 831 22.73 11.51 2.47
N VAL A 832 22.95 12.78 2.79
CA VAL A 832 23.58 13.76 1.91
C VAL A 832 24.86 14.26 2.56
N GLY A 833 25.97 14.20 1.82
CA GLY A 833 27.25 14.74 2.26
C GLY A 833 27.26 16.27 2.20
N VAL A 834 27.85 16.91 3.21
CA VAL A 834 27.98 18.37 3.29
C VAL A 834 29.46 18.75 3.17
N PRO A 835 29.96 19.06 1.96
CA PRO A 835 31.34 19.54 1.79
C PRO A 835 31.49 21.00 2.27
N PRO A 836 32.70 21.44 2.63
CA PRO A 836 32.96 22.83 2.99
C PRO A 836 32.87 23.75 1.77
N LEU A 837 32.40 24.98 1.97
CA LEU A 837 32.30 26.00 0.92
C LEU A 837 33.62 26.79 0.75
N TYR A 838 34.34 27.00 1.85
CA TYR A 838 35.56 27.80 1.86
C TYR A 838 36.70 27.10 2.58
N LYS A 839 37.91 27.37 2.10
CA LYS A 839 39.16 27.06 2.76
C LYS A 839 39.91 28.37 3.01
N VAL A 840 40.25 28.62 4.27
CA VAL A 840 40.98 29.82 4.72
C VAL A 840 42.32 29.38 5.28
N GLU A 841 43.41 29.85 4.68
CA GLU A 841 44.77 29.50 5.07
C GLU A 841 45.52 30.72 5.60
N ARG A 842 46.11 30.57 6.79
CA ARG A 842 46.97 31.60 7.38
C ARG A 842 48.23 30.96 7.95
N GLY A 843 49.35 31.18 7.27
CA GLY A 843 50.62 30.53 7.63
C GLY A 843 50.52 29.01 7.53
N LYS A 844 50.61 28.31 8.67
CA LYS A 844 50.44 26.84 8.75
C LYS A 844 49.03 26.40 9.16
N GLN A 845 48.14 27.33 9.50
CA GLN A 845 46.78 27.02 9.95
C GLN A 845 45.83 27.01 8.75
N VAL A 846 45.03 25.96 8.66
CA VAL A 846 43.99 25.77 7.62
C VAL A 846 42.66 25.64 8.32
N TYR A 847 41.66 26.40 7.87
CA TYR A 847 40.29 26.38 8.37
C TYR A 847 39.34 26.08 7.22
N TYR A 848 38.45 25.10 7.41
CA TYR A 848 37.36 24.81 6.48
C TYR A 848 36.05 25.39 7.03
N CYS A 849 35.31 26.12 6.20
CA CYS A 849 34.05 26.76 6.59
C CYS A 849 32.91 26.22 5.72
N PHE A 850 31.80 25.84 6.33
CA PHE A 850 30.64 25.23 5.68
C PHE A 850 29.55 26.23 5.33
N ASP A 851 29.58 27.43 5.92
CA ASP A 851 28.68 28.53 5.61
C ASP A 851 29.37 29.90 5.74
N ASP A 852 28.67 30.95 5.30
CA ASP A 852 29.16 32.34 5.37
C ASP A 852 29.33 32.85 6.81
N ALA A 853 28.58 32.30 7.77
CA ALA A 853 28.65 32.73 9.16
C ALA A 853 29.95 32.24 9.81
N GLU A 854 30.34 31.00 9.54
CA GLU A 854 31.63 30.43 9.92
C GLU A 854 32.79 31.18 9.27
N LEU A 855 32.68 31.50 7.97
CA LEU A 855 33.68 32.30 7.27
C LEU A 855 33.88 33.67 7.95
N ARG A 856 32.79 34.39 8.23
CA ARG A 856 32.84 35.69 8.93
C ARG A 856 33.41 35.56 10.33
N LYS A 857 33.09 34.48 11.05
CA LYS A 857 33.61 34.21 12.40
C LYS A 857 35.13 33.99 12.38
N ILE A 858 35.63 33.21 11.44
CA ILE A 858 37.07 32.99 11.24
C ILE A 858 37.77 34.30 10.83
N GLN A 859 37.19 35.05 9.90
CA GLN A 859 37.74 36.36 9.49
C GLN A 859 37.82 37.35 10.67
N ARG A 860 36.79 37.43 11.52
CA ARG A 860 36.78 38.29 12.72
C ARG A 860 37.78 37.84 13.80
N SER A 861 38.16 36.57 13.81
CA SER A 861 39.17 36.06 14.75
C SER A 861 40.58 36.52 14.38
N PHE A 862 40.79 36.99 13.14
CA PHE A 862 42.07 37.49 12.69
C PHE A 862 42.24 38.99 13.02
N PRO A 863 43.48 39.45 13.29
CA PRO A 863 43.78 40.88 13.38
C PRO A 863 43.36 41.65 12.13
N GLN A 864 42.97 42.91 12.28
CA GLN A 864 42.39 43.77 11.22
C GLN A 864 43.22 43.88 9.92
N ASN A 865 44.54 43.64 9.98
CA ASN A 865 45.47 43.69 8.84
C ASN A 865 46.14 42.33 8.54
N ALA A 866 45.55 41.21 8.93
CA ALA A 866 46.12 39.90 8.70
C ALA A 866 46.02 39.48 7.22
N SER A 867 47.15 39.08 6.63
CA SER A 867 47.17 38.41 5.33
C SER A 867 46.79 36.93 5.48
N TYR A 868 45.81 36.48 4.71
CA TYR A 868 45.38 35.09 4.61
C TYR A 868 44.97 34.78 3.16
N ASN A 869 45.10 33.51 2.76
CA ASN A 869 44.63 33.03 1.47
C ASN A 869 43.23 32.42 1.64
N MET A 870 42.34 32.67 0.70
CA MET A 870 40.97 32.15 0.72
C MET A 870 40.64 31.50 -0.61
N GLN A 871 40.27 30.23 -0.56
CA GLN A 871 39.80 29.45 -1.70
C GLN A 871 38.33 29.11 -1.48
N ARG A 872 37.47 29.43 -2.45
CA ARG A 872 36.08 28.95 -2.50
C ARG A 872 36.05 27.69 -3.35
N PHE A 873 35.50 26.60 -2.83
CA PHE A 873 35.31 25.37 -3.61
C PHE A 873 34.08 25.52 -4.49
N LYS A 874 34.22 25.24 -5.80
CA LYS A 874 33.08 25.26 -6.73
C LYS A 874 32.54 23.87 -7.03
N GLY A 875 33.41 22.86 -6.99
CA GLY A 875 33.04 21.46 -7.16
C GLY A 875 33.97 20.54 -6.39
N LEU A 876 33.49 19.33 -6.09
CA LEU A 876 34.20 18.30 -5.32
C LEU A 876 35.47 17.84 -6.01
N GLY A 877 35.53 17.93 -7.35
CA GLY A 877 36.71 17.59 -8.14
C GLY A 877 37.90 18.54 -7.96
N GLU A 878 37.69 19.73 -7.38
CA GLU A 878 38.77 20.69 -7.08
C GLU A 878 39.49 20.37 -5.76
N MET A 879 38.91 19.50 -4.93
CA MET A 879 39.48 19.11 -3.65
C MET A 879 40.51 18.00 -3.82
N MET A 880 41.65 18.15 -3.15
CA MET A 880 42.64 17.08 -3.08
C MET A 880 42.09 15.90 -2.27
N PRO A 881 42.46 14.64 -2.57
CA PRO A 881 41.91 13.46 -1.87
C PRO A 881 42.00 13.52 -0.34
N ALA A 882 43.10 14.02 0.21
CA ALA A 882 43.28 14.19 1.65
C ALA A 882 42.32 15.23 2.25
N GLN A 883 42.07 16.33 1.53
CA GLN A 883 41.12 17.36 1.97
C GLN A 883 39.71 16.81 1.99
N LEU A 884 39.32 16.08 0.93
CA LEU A 884 38.00 15.48 0.84
C LEU A 884 37.76 14.45 1.95
N TRP A 885 38.79 13.69 2.33
CA TRP A 885 38.75 12.80 3.49
C TRP A 885 38.49 13.58 4.77
N GLU A 886 39.40 14.51 5.12
CA GLU A 886 39.40 15.27 6.38
C GLU A 886 38.10 16.05 6.61
N THR A 887 37.44 16.51 5.54
CA THR A 887 36.27 17.38 5.67
C THR A 887 34.94 16.66 5.49
N THR A 888 34.86 15.66 4.61
CA THR A 888 33.57 15.18 4.09
C THR A 888 33.40 13.67 4.15
N MET A 889 34.48 12.88 4.20
CA MET A 889 34.38 11.42 4.18
C MET A 889 34.75 10.74 5.50
N ASP A 890 35.60 11.36 6.32
CA ASP A 890 36.02 10.84 7.62
C ASP A 890 34.85 10.78 8.60
N PRO A 891 34.43 9.59 9.09
CA PRO A 891 33.33 9.46 10.04
C PRO A 891 33.48 10.27 11.34
N GLU A 892 34.71 10.59 11.75
CA GLU A 892 34.96 11.34 12.99
C GLU A 892 34.76 12.86 12.83
N GLN A 893 34.93 13.39 11.62
CA GLN A 893 34.93 14.84 11.36
C GLN A 893 33.80 15.31 10.44
N ARG A 894 33.25 14.42 9.61
CA ARG A 894 32.28 14.78 8.57
C ARG A 894 30.92 15.17 9.14
N LEU A 895 30.19 15.92 8.34
CA LEU A 895 28.80 16.29 8.58
C LEU A 895 27.90 15.67 7.50
N LEU A 896 26.97 14.82 7.92
CA LEU A 896 25.97 14.18 7.04
C LEU A 896 24.57 14.63 7.42
N LYS A 897 23.73 14.89 6.42
CA LYS A 897 22.29 15.10 6.61
C LYS A 897 21.55 13.80 6.30
N GLN A 898 21.00 13.15 7.33
CA GLN A 898 20.11 12.01 7.14
C GLN A 898 18.76 12.49 6.60
N LEU A 899 18.24 11.80 5.58
CA LEU A 899 16.95 12.13 4.99
C LEU A 899 15.86 11.19 5.51
N VAL A 900 14.76 11.78 5.96
CA VAL A 900 13.57 11.08 6.46
C VAL A 900 12.33 11.56 5.71
N VAL A 901 11.31 10.70 5.60
CA VAL A 901 10.01 11.07 5.03
C VAL A 901 9.03 11.24 6.17
N GLU A 902 8.69 12.49 6.51
CA GLU A 902 7.74 12.80 7.59
C GLU A 902 6.29 12.49 7.18
N ASP A 903 5.89 12.94 5.98
CA ASP A 903 4.59 12.63 5.39
C ASP A 903 4.80 12.10 3.95
N ALA A 904 4.54 10.80 3.78
CA ALA A 904 4.69 10.15 2.48
C ALA A 904 3.69 10.63 1.42
N ALA A 905 2.50 11.10 1.84
CA ALA A 905 1.51 11.64 0.92
C ALA A 905 1.92 13.03 0.43
N GLU A 906 2.42 13.88 1.32
CA GLU A 906 2.96 15.20 0.94
C GLU A 906 4.20 15.06 0.05
N ALA A 907 5.16 14.22 0.45
CA ALA A 907 6.35 13.95 -0.35
C ALA A 907 5.97 13.43 -1.76
N ASN A 908 4.98 12.56 -1.85
CA ASN A 908 4.45 12.06 -3.12
C ASN A 908 3.91 13.20 -4.01
N VAL A 909 3.13 14.12 -3.44
CA VAL A 909 2.59 15.30 -4.16
C VAL A 909 3.73 16.20 -4.64
N VAL A 910 4.73 16.46 -3.78
CA VAL A 910 5.88 17.30 -4.11
C VAL A 910 6.70 16.69 -5.25
N PHE A 911 7.04 15.39 -5.17
CA PHE A 911 7.77 14.69 -6.23
C PHE A 911 6.98 14.69 -7.55
N SER A 912 5.68 14.37 -7.53
CA SER A 912 4.86 14.40 -8.73
C SER A 912 4.73 15.80 -9.33
N SER A 913 4.69 16.84 -8.50
CA SER A 913 4.59 18.22 -8.97
C SER A 913 5.91 18.73 -9.57
N LEU A 914 7.04 18.49 -8.89
CA LEU A 914 8.36 18.92 -9.35
C LEU A 914 8.90 18.09 -10.51
N MET A 915 8.64 16.77 -10.51
CA MET A 915 9.29 15.83 -11.44
C MET A 915 8.33 15.25 -12.48
N GLY A 916 7.01 15.35 -12.27
CA GLY A 916 5.98 14.83 -13.16
C GLY A 916 5.83 15.59 -14.48
N THR A 917 4.73 15.39 -15.19
CA THR A 917 4.52 15.98 -16.52
C THR A 917 3.94 17.39 -16.49
N ARG A 918 3.19 17.74 -15.43
CA ARG A 918 2.53 19.04 -15.25
C ARG A 918 3.53 20.19 -15.11
N VAL A 919 3.49 21.13 -16.04
CA VAL A 919 4.39 22.29 -16.07
C VAL A 919 3.78 23.46 -15.30
N ASP A 920 2.46 23.61 -15.36
CA ASP A 920 1.67 24.61 -14.63
C ASP A 920 1.94 24.57 -13.11
N VAL A 921 1.72 23.42 -12.47
CA VAL A 921 1.89 23.23 -11.02
C VAL A 921 3.34 23.45 -10.60
N ARG A 922 4.28 22.99 -11.43
CA ARG A 922 5.71 23.21 -11.18
C ARG A 922 6.06 24.69 -11.27
N LYS A 923 5.53 25.40 -12.25
CA LYS A 923 5.75 26.84 -12.42
C LYS A 923 5.18 27.60 -11.23
N GLU A 924 3.97 27.26 -10.77
CA GLU A 924 3.37 27.83 -9.56
C GLU A 924 4.24 27.57 -8.31
N LEU A 925 4.73 26.34 -8.14
CA LEU A 925 5.65 25.99 -7.05
C LEU A 925 6.95 26.81 -7.11
N ILE A 926 7.56 26.93 -8.29
CA ILE A 926 8.77 27.73 -8.49
C ILE A 926 8.49 29.20 -8.17
N GLN A 927 7.37 29.76 -8.64
CA GLN A 927 7.00 31.15 -8.37
C GLN A 927 6.73 31.39 -6.87
N LYS A 928 6.10 30.43 -6.18
CA LYS A 928 5.89 30.47 -4.73
C LYS A 928 7.22 30.46 -3.98
N ALA A 929 8.10 29.53 -4.32
CA ALA A 929 9.41 29.40 -3.69
C ALA A 929 10.32 30.60 -4.00
N ALA A 930 10.27 31.15 -5.22
CA ALA A 930 11.06 32.31 -5.60
C ALA A 930 10.75 33.56 -4.77
N ARG A 931 9.49 33.74 -4.33
CA ARG A 931 9.11 34.84 -3.41
C ARG A 931 9.69 34.68 -2.01
N MET A 932 10.14 33.48 -1.65
CA MET A 932 10.74 33.17 -0.35
C MET A 932 12.28 33.25 -0.35
N ILE A 933 12.89 33.42 -1.53
CA ILE A 933 14.35 33.45 -1.68
C ILE A 933 14.83 34.91 -1.71
N ASN A 934 15.80 35.23 -0.85
CA ASN A 934 16.49 36.52 -0.94
C ASN A 934 17.37 36.54 -2.20
N VAL A 935 17.29 37.61 -3.00
CA VAL A 935 18.07 37.78 -4.23
C VAL A 935 19.57 37.69 -3.96
N ASP A 936 20.02 38.12 -2.77
CA ASP A 936 21.42 38.04 -2.35
C ASP A 936 21.93 36.59 -2.16
N HIS A 937 21.02 35.60 -2.11
CA HIS A 937 21.35 34.17 -1.97
C HIS A 937 21.36 33.43 -3.32
N LEU A 938 21.05 34.11 -4.42
CA LEU A 938 21.14 33.54 -5.75
C LEU A 938 22.58 33.72 -6.26
N ASP A 939 23.26 32.61 -6.59
CA ASP A 939 24.56 32.64 -7.29
C ASP A 939 24.27 32.99 -8.77
N ILE A 940 24.14 34.28 -9.07
CA ILE A 940 23.90 34.84 -10.42
C ILE A 940 25.23 35.14 -11.11
#